data_AF-A0A822LCH0-F1
#
_entry.id   AF-A0A822LCH0-F1
#
_cell.length_a   1.000
_cell.length_b   1.000
_cell.length_c   1.000
_cell.angle_alpha   90.00
_cell.angle_beta   90.00
_cell.angle_gamma   90.00
#
_symmetry.space_group_name_H-M   'P 1'
#
loop_
_entity.id
_entity.type
_entity.pdbx_description
1 polymer ?
#
loop_
_entity_poly.entity_id
_entity_poly.type
_entity_poly.pdbx_seq_one_letter_code
_entity_poly.pdbx_strand_id
1 'polypeptide(L)'
;MPKKSYGETVEKRVKRLFEVLLDHVAHCQCEDNDWGVKLALGEEEKLLQVKTNVAALVRLAEQKGEKLTKDQVRDAISHYLADYLGILRDERHENEKQGCEEWRFSLTLWAKCGDKTTNLTKFSEEWHKRRSEPSKKAVTKPEANAFIPHNLKNSGIAKFVGRETVLNQLHEKLQKAERIAISTLSGMGGIGKTELALQYAWQEYRKTTYQGGVCWVDVKGNDPSFDIISFFEYKLKLDKPQGRTSIEQVQDCWQNWIDGDVLIIFDDVRNADRIFEYLPPYEFKKFKVIITTRCEYLSDKIENIHLEELSENDSLDLLRSYIGDDRIDTEIEESKLLCQDLGYLPLALELIARLLKRRSWTIQDTINRLRDKGLKDNGLLGERHTEMTAKGGVKAAFDLSWYELKDEPKTQKLALYLSLFAIAPIKQTWINELFPNEDEYDIEKWLIDNLVGLNLVKSRGSNEYELHRLIHLYLGEKLDQCEFLTTAKQQYCKLFCLKSKKFTQQILSLQKIEELKPLIPHIKQVTQHHYNYIADNYNDNIPHDWNLPIKAVNAFYVSQGFSSQAIQNFEEYIKITENKFGNSDIHLMVLYNDLALILKENGQYDRAMEFLKKALLVAKKYLGENNDQTLTITNAIGDTYREMKDYDKAEETLTYVYYNILGDVINDVIKRKSNNTLPNEEVVKKFFVFILVNNNLALVYQGQKRYNEAENCYKLALQSLEKYRETIYFAQVSNNLGGLYLEMGKQEEAENYFKQARQINKETFDPKYTTNRLNLGHFALLYINQNRLDEAEELLLELLEIQFNLLDDLEPDSLKYLHEIASEYFNKGFYDQAEELSLKINQLYKKFQLTNSIEYCESLNFLAASYTRVNKLEDSIKLSIEAIAIGEKLFYESKIDRNSYTSSSLTIIESYTNLGIALWNVAQKFNQPPQLNQRINFLLEAEIYTRQSLELCQLIFERTNDKTVQYRESHIHNNFGLILEDLEKYSEAEKSYKIALSLRRKELGNEHYLVGQSLLNLAACYDWQKKNDEQTEQMLLECERIWEKLLEPSHPEIVHCYACLAKFYDRKRQFKKAIGYFHKTIENCRIRQDGSIDFYQRKLEECIKRSQNLKPKKSSQSSNKPKGFG
;
A
#
# COMPACT_ATOMS: atom_id res chain seq x y z
N MET A 1 12.46 8.34 -7.61
CA MET A 1 13.88 8.77 -7.61
C MET A 1 14.36 8.97 -9.04
N PRO A 2 15.19 9.98 -9.34
CA PRO A 2 15.59 10.32 -10.70
C PRO A 2 16.43 9.18 -11.31
N LYS A 3 16.11 8.83 -12.56
CA LYS A 3 16.87 7.90 -13.39
C LYS A 3 18.34 8.31 -13.39
N LYS A 4 19.24 7.44 -12.93
CA LYS A 4 20.70 7.60 -13.01
C LYS A 4 21.05 8.01 -14.45
N SER A 5 21.55 9.23 -14.65
CA SER A 5 21.95 9.67 -15.97
C SER A 5 23.26 8.96 -16.33
N TYR A 6 23.23 8.03 -17.28
CA TYR A 6 24.44 7.42 -17.87
C TYR A 6 25.18 8.40 -18.82
N GLY A 7 25.13 9.70 -18.49
CA GLY A 7 25.69 10.78 -19.29
C GLY A 7 27.22 10.79 -19.28
N GLU A 8 27.80 11.59 -20.16
CA GLU A 8 29.27 11.68 -20.35
C GLU A 8 30.02 12.06 -19.07
N THR A 9 29.41 12.87 -18.20
CA THR A 9 29.99 13.26 -16.91
C THR A 9 30.18 12.06 -15.97
N VAL A 10 29.23 11.12 -15.96
CA VAL A 10 29.29 9.92 -15.11
C VAL A 10 30.29 8.91 -15.67
N GLU A 11 30.29 8.74 -17.00
CA GLU A 11 31.27 7.89 -17.69
C GLU A 11 32.70 8.32 -17.37
N LYS A 12 32.99 9.62 -17.50
CA LYS A 12 34.32 10.17 -17.25
C LYS A 12 34.81 9.87 -15.83
N ARG A 13 33.94 10.08 -14.84
CA ARG A 13 34.21 9.79 -13.41
C ARG A 13 34.52 8.32 -13.17
N VAL A 14 33.66 7.42 -13.65
CA VAL A 14 33.80 5.97 -13.41
C VAL A 14 35.03 5.43 -14.15
N LYS A 15 35.26 5.89 -15.37
CA LYS A 15 36.46 5.57 -16.16
C LYS A 15 37.72 6.00 -15.44
N ARG A 16 37.73 7.18 -14.79
CA ARG A 16 38.89 7.67 -14.05
C ARG A 16 39.17 6.84 -12.80
N LEU A 17 38.13 6.43 -12.06
CA LEU A 17 38.28 5.51 -10.94
C LEU A 17 38.85 4.16 -11.40
N PHE A 18 38.36 3.62 -12.52
CA PHE A 18 38.88 2.40 -13.12
C PHE A 18 40.33 2.54 -13.58
N GLU A 19 40.68 3.68 -14.18
CA GLU A 19 42.04 4.02 -14.58
C GLU A 19 43.02 4.06 -13.40
N VAL A 20 42.61 4.66 -12.28
CA VAL A 20 43.39 4.73 -11.03
C VAL A 20 43.70 3.33 -10.50
N LEU A 21 42.72 2.43 -10.53
CA LEU A 21 42.90 1.04 -10.11
C LEU A 21 43.90 0.30 -11.01
N LEU A 22 43.84 0.50 -12.33
CA LEU A 22 44.80 -0.08 -13.28
C LEU A 22 46.23 0.47 -13.10
N ASP A 23 46.37 1.79 -12.90
CA ASP A 23 47.67 2.44 -12.68
C ASP A 23 48.40 1.90 -11.45
N HIS A 24 47.65 1.61 -10.38
CA HIS A 24 48.22 1.11 -9.13
C HIS A 24 48.76 -0.32 -9.26
N VAL A 25 48.17 -1.14 -10.15
CA VAL A 25 48.64 -2.51 -10.41
C VAL A 25 49.93 -2.51 -11.23
N ALA A 26 50.10 -1.57 -12.16
CA ALA A 26 51.30 -1.50 -12.99
C ALA A 26 52.59 -1.15 -12.19
N HIS A 27 52.46 -0.67 -10.94
CA HIS A 27 53.57 -0.17 -10.13
C HIS A 27 53.85 -0.98 -8.85
N CYS A 28 53.06 -2.02 -8.54
CA CYS A 28 53.18 -2.75 -7.28
C CYS A 28 53.58 -4.22 -7.50
N GLN A 29 54.85 -4.55 -7.22
CA GLN A 29 55.15 -5.88 -6.68
C GLN A 29 54.49 -5.94 -5.29
N CYS A 30 53.70 -6.98 -5.05
CA CYS A 30 52.83 -7.12 -3.89
C CYS A 30 53.57 -6.89 -2.56
N GLU A 31 53.39 -5.74 -1.92
CA GLU A 31 53.63 -5.53 -0.50
C GLU A 31 52.92 -4.26 -0.01
N ASP A 32 52.33 -4.35 1.18
CA ASP A 32 51.46 -3.35 1.83
C ASP A 32 51.87 -1.88 1.59
N ASN A 33 51.01 -1.11 0.92
CA ASN A 33 51.25 0.29 0.61
C ASN A 33 50.57 1.22 1.62
N ASP A 34 51.15 2.41 1.86
CA ASP A 34 50.69 3.48 2.77
C ASP A 34 49.22 3.96 2.57
N TRP A 35 48.55 3.50 1.52
CA TRP A 35 47.21 3.93 1.10
C TRP A 35 46.11 2.93 1.47
N GLY A 36 46.45 1.77 2.05
CA GLY A 36 45.46 0.79 2.52
C GLY A 36 44.71 0.05 1.39
N VAL A 37 45.31 -0.04 0.20
CA VAL A 37 44.82 -0.86 -0.93
C VAL A 37 45.72 -2.09 -1.05
N LYS A 38 45.16 -3.29 -0.87
CA LYS A 38 45.83 -4.57 -1.19
C LYS A 38 45.33 -5.07 -2.55
N LEU A 39 46.26 -5.36 -3.45
CA LEU A 39 45.97 -5.86 -4.79
C LEU A 39 46.58 -7.24 -4.96
N ALA A 40 45.81 -8.18 -5.50
CA ALA A 40 46.28 -9.51 -5.87
C ALA A 40 45.88 -9.82 -7.31
N LEU A 41 46.79 -10.42 -8.08
CA LEU A 41 46.56 -10.84 -9.45
C LEU A 41 46.16 -12.32 -9.48
N GLY A 42 45.09 -12.64 -10.19
CA GLY A 42 44.72 -14.03 -10.47
C GLY A 42 45.66 -14.68 -11.49
N GLU A 43 45.59 -16.01 -11.61
CA GLU A 43 46.51 -16.84 -12.41
C GLU A 43 46.65 -16.42 -13.90
N GLU A 44 45.61 -15.79 -14.49
CA GLU A 44 45.62 -15.32 -15.88
C GLU A 44 45.98 -13.82 -16.05
N GLU A 45 46.31 -13.10 -14.98
CA GLU A 45 46.58 -11.64 -14.95
C GLU A 45 45.44 -10.75 -15.49
N LYS A 46 44.25 -11.31 -15.74
CA LYS A 46 43.02 -10.61 -16.15
C LYS A 46 42.01 -10.42 -15.02
N LEU A 47 42.27 -11.02 -13.87
CA LEU A 47 41.46 -10.86 -12.67
C LEU A 47 42.27 -10.06 -11.65
N LEU A 48 41.70 -8.95 -11.20
CA LEU A 48 42.30 -8.08 -10.19
C LEU A 48 41.46 -8.12 -8.92
N GLN A 49 42.00 -8.68 -7.84
CA GLN A 49 41.38 -8.64 -6.52
C GLN A 49 41.84 -7.40 -5.76
N VAL A 50 40.88 -6.65 -5.22
CA VAL A 50 41.10 -5.39 -4.52
C VAL A 50 40.49 -5.47 -3.12
N LYS A 51 41.32 -5.25 -2.10
CA LYS A 51 40.87 -4.99 -0.73
C LYS A 51 41.27 -3.57 -0.34
N THR A 52 40.29 -2.71 -0.06
CA THR A 52 40.51 -1.28 0.18
C THR A 52 39.44 -0.69 1.10
N ASN A 53 39.47 0.62 1.34
CA ASN A 53 38.35 1.37 1.91
C ASN A 53 37.94 2.55 1.01
N VAL A 54 36.70 3.03 1.17
CA VAL A 54 36.14 4.09 0.31
C VAL A 54 36.96 5.39 0.38
N ALA A 55 37.48 5.73 1.56
CA ALA A 55 38.28 6.93 1.76
C ALA A 55 39.65 6.88 1.04
N ALA A 56 40.21 5.69 0.82
CA ALA A 56 41.44 5.51 0.04
C ALA A 56 41.19 5.73 -1.45
N LEU A 57 40.09 5.20 -1.99
CA LEU A 57 39.69 5.38 -3.39
C LEU A 57 39.38 6.85 -3.72
N VAL A 58 38.76 7.59 -2.79
CA VAL A 58 38.55 9.04 -2.93
C VAL A 58 39.89 9.77 -3.06
N ARG A 59 40.85 9.51 -2.15
CA ARG A 59 42.17 10.16 -2.19
C ARG A 59 42.97 9.84 -3.46
N LEU A 60 42.87 8.60 -3.96
CA LEU A 60 43.53 8.19 -5.19
C LEU A 60 42.92 8.85 -6.43
N ALA A 61 41.60 9.03 -6.47
CA ALA A 61 40.92 9.79 -7.53
C ALA A 61 41.31 11.28 -7.52
N GLU A 62 41.43 11.88 -6.32
CA GLU A 62 41.82 13.29 -6.16
C GLU A 62 43.23 13.58 -6.67
N GLN A 63 44.21 12.70 -6.43
CA GLN A 63 45.58 12.86 -6.95
C GLN A 63 45.64 12.89 -8.48
N LYS A 64 44.68 12.26 -9.16
CA LYS A 64 44.55 12.25 -10.61
C LYS A 64 43.67 13.39 -11.14
N GLY A 65 43.34 14.36 -10.30
CA GLY A 65 42.67 15.61 -10.66
C GLY A 65 41.14 15.59 -10.56
N GLU A 66 40.55 14.57 -9.95
CA GLU A 66 39.09 14.43 -9.88
C GLU A 66 38.58 14.37 -8.42
N LYS A 67 37.81 15.38 -8.02
CA LYS A 67 37.23 15.46 -6.66
C LYS A 67 35.96 14.62 -6.58
N LEU A 68 36.05 13.43 -6.00
CA LEU A 68 34.92 12.52 -5.83
C LEU A 68 34.46 12.46 -4.37
N THR A 69 33.16 12.45 -4.14
CA THR A 69 32.62 12.16 -2.80
C THR A 69 32.63 10.66 -2.52
N LYS A 70 32.56 10.27 -1.24
CA LYS A 70 32.45 8.84 -0.85
C LYS A 70 31.27 8.14 -1.51
N ASP A 71 30.13 8.83 -1.63
CA ASP A 71 28.92 8.26 -2.23
C ASP A 71 29.08 8.09 -3.75
N GLN A 72 29.78 9.00 -4.42
CA GLN A 72 30.11 8.85 -5.84
C GLN A 72 31.04 7.66 -6.11
N VAL A 73 31.97 7.38 -5.19
CA VAL A 73 32.83 6.20 -5.27
C VAL A 73 32.04 4.92 -5.01
N ARG A 74 31.14 4.90 -4.02
CA ARG A 74 30.24 3.76 -3.75
C ARG A 74 29.32 3.47 -4.93
N ASP A 75 28.77 4.51 -5.54
CA ASP A 75 27.96 4.38 -6.76
C ASP A 75 28.79 3.83 -7.93
N ALA A 76 30.02 4.33 -8.11
CA ALA A 76 30.94 3.86 -9.15
C ALA A 76 31.20 2.35 -9.06
N ILE A 77 31.52 1.83 -7.88
CA ILE A 77 31.83 0.41 -7.68
C ILE A 77 30.58 -0.48 -7.66
N SER A 78 29.53 -0.08 -6.94
CA SER A 78 28.34 -0.94 -6.72
C SER A 78 27.39 -0.96 -7.90
N HIS A 79 27.29 0.14 -8.64
CA HIS A 79 26.28 0.28 -9.69
C HIS A 79 26.86 0.40 -11.08
N TYR A 80 27.98 1.11 -11.26
CA TYR A 80 28.52 1.31 -12.61
C TYR A 80 29.49 0.22 -13.04
N LEU A 81 30.44 -0.17 -12.16
CA LEU A 81 31.39 -1.25 -12.44
C LEU A 81 30.76 -2.63 -12.23
N ALA A 82 29.94 -2.81 -11.19
CA ALA A 82 29.23 -4.07 -10.94
C ALA A 82 27.98 -4.20 -11.82
N ASP A 83 26.91 -3.44 -11.59
CA ASP A 83 25.63 -3.67 -12.30
C ASP A 83 25.68 -3.26 -13.78
N TYR A 84 26.16 -2.05 -14.09
CA TYR A 84 26.06 -1.48 -15.45
C TYR A 84 27.08 -2.07 -16.43
N LEU A 85 28.34 -2.25 -16.02
CA LEU A 85 29.38 -2.86 -16.86
C LEU A 85 29.56 -4.36 -16.63
N GLY A 86 29.16 -4.90 -15.47
CA GLY A 86 29.30 -6.34 -15.17
C GLY A 86 30.73 -6.78 -14.92
N ILE A 87 31.65 -5.87 -14.61
CA ILE A 87 33.09 -6.17 -14.48
C ILE A 87 33.57 -6.29 -13.03
N LEU A 88 32.77 -5.83 -12.05
CA LEU A 88 33.10 -5.90 -10.63
C LEU A 88 32.21 -6.92 -9.91
N ARG A 89 32.82 -7.80 -9.11
CA ARG A 89 32.14 -8.72 -8.20
C ARG A 89 32.47 -8.36 -6.75
N ASP A 90 31.46 -8.01 -5.96
CA ASP A 90 31.61 -7.77 -4.52
C ASP A 90 31.83 -9.11 -3.79
N GLU A 91 32.94 -9.23 -3.07
CA GLU A 91 33.38 -10.45 -2.38
C GLU A 91 33.10 -10.41 -0.87
N ARG A 92 32.38 -9.39 -0.38
CA ARG A 92 31.98 -9.28 1.03
C ARG A 92 30.77 -10.16 1.36
N HIS A 93 30.74 -10.73 2.56
CA HIS A 93 29.58 -11.50 3.05
C HIS A 93 28.38 -10.58 3.32
N GLU A 94 27.13 -11.09 3.22
CA GLU A 94 25.91 -10.26 3.39
C GLU A 94 25.86 -9.49 4.70
N ASN A 95 26.39 -10.08 5.79
CA ASN A 95 26.47 -9.45 7.10
C ASN A 95 27.50 -8.30 7.17
N GLU A 96 28.40 -8.18 6.18
CA GLU A 96 29.43 -7.15 6.09
C GLU A 96 29.06 -5.99 5.15
N LYS A 97 27.91 -6.05 4.45
CA LYS A 97 27.54 -5.07 3.41
C LYS A 97 26.91 -3.78 3.96
N GLN A 98 26.25 -3.81 5.12
CA GLN A 98 25.62 -2.63 5.71
C GLN A 98 26.64 -1.71 6.39
N GLY A 99 26.83 -0.50 5.86
CA GLY A 99 27.61 0.57 6.49
C GLY A 99 29.14 0.38 6.52
N CYS A 100 29.67 -0.70 5.95
CA CYS A 100 31.10 -1.00 5.99
C CYS A 100 31.92 -0.08 5.05
N GLU A 101 32.95 0.56 5.61
CA GLU A 101 33.92 1.37 4.85
C GLU A 101 34.99 0.51 4.16
N GLU A 102 35.19 -0.74 4.59
CA GLU A 102 36.06 -1.71 3.91
C GLU A 102 35.34 -2.41 2.75
N TRP A 103 36.06 -2.54 1.64
CA TRP A 103 35.61 -3.12 0.39
C TRP A 103 36.55 -4.23 -0.04
N ARG A 104 35.98 -5.39 -0.41
CA ARG A 104 36.69 -6.51 -1.04
C ARG A 104 35.94 -6.86 -2.31
N PHE A 105 36.58 -6.74 -3.46
CA PHE A 105 35.96 -7.02 -4.74
C PHE A 105 36.98 -7.49 -5.76
N SER A 106 36.52 -8.26 -6.76
CA SER A 106 37.30 -8.62 -7.93
C SER A 106 36.84 -7.86 -9.17
N LEU A 107 37.80 -7.43 -9.99
CA LEU A 107 37.59 -6.81 -11.29
C LEU A 107 38.03 -7.77 -12.40
N THR A 108 37.13 -8.05 -13.34
CA THR A 108 37.43 -8.80 -14.56
C THR A 108 37.81 -7.83 -15.66
N LEU A 109 39.05 -7.90 -16.13
CA LEU A 109 39.62 -7.01 -17.12
C LEU A 109 39.50 -7.60 -18.54
N TRP A 110 39.40 -6.74 -19.55
CA TRP A 110 39.34 -7.15 -20.96
C TRP A 110 40.71 -7.58 -21.50
N ALA A 111 41.80 -7.06 -20.93
CA ALA A 111 43.18 -7.42 -21.24
C ALA A 111 43.99 -7.62 -19.96
N LYS A 112 45.22 -8.15 -20.09
CA LYS A 112 46.15 -8.31 -18.96
C LYS A 112 46.28 -7.00 -18.18
N CYS A 113 46.44 -7.06 -16.87
CA CYS A 113 46.37 -5.88 -16.02
C CYS A 113 47.40 -4.78 -16.36
N GLY A 114 48.56 -5.14 -16.94
CA GLY A 114 49.56 -4.19 -17.43
C GLY A 114 49.19 -3.47 -18.74
N ASP A 115 48.19 -3.95 -19.49
CA ASP A 115 47.70 -3.31 -20.72
C ASP A 115 46.54 -2.36 -20.43
N LYS A 116 46.92 -1.22 -19.83
CA LYS A 116 46.00 -0.14 -19.45
C LYS A 116 45.23 0.43 -20.64
N THR A 117 45.90 0.64 -21.78
CA THR A 117 45.33 1.29 -22.95
C THR A 117 44.19 0.46 -23.54
N THR A 118 44.39 -0.85 -23.67
CA THR A 118 43.35 -1.75 -24.19
C THR A 118 42.16 -1.82 -23.22
N ASN A 119 42.40 -1.92 -21.91
CA ASN A 119 41.34 -1.97 -20.91
C ASN A 119 40.48 -0.70 -20.86
N LEU A 120 41.08 0.50 -20.96
CA LEU A 120 40.33 1.76 -20.98
C LEU A 120 39.58 2.00 -22.29
N THR A 121 40.12 1.51 -23.41
CA THR A 121 39.44 1.57 -24.70
C THR A 121 38.20 0.67 -24.67
N LYS A 122 38.36 -0.57 -24.22
CA LYS A 122 37.27 -1.54 -24.06
C LYS A 122 36.21 -1.09 -23.06
N PHE A 123 36.61 -0.43 -21.97
CA PHE A 123 35.68 0.21 -21.03
C PHE A 123 34.74 1.18 -21.75
N SER A 124 35.29 2.07 -22.59
CA SER A 124 34.50 3.12 -23.25
C SER A 124 33.62 2.54 -24.36
N GLU A 125 34.14 1.57 -25.11
CA GLU A 125 33.37 0.81 -26.11
C GLU A 125 32.16 0.13 -25.48
N GLU A 126 32.34 -0.59 -24.37
CA GLU A 126 31.27 -1.30 -23.69
C GLU A 126 30.27 -0.32 -23.03
N TRP A 127 30.75 0.80 -22.48
CA TRP A 127 29.91 1.85 -21.91
C TRP A 127 28.95 2.45 -22.95
N HIS A 128 29.47 2.82 -24.13
CA HIS A 128 28.67 3.38 -25.22
C HIS A 128 27.77 2.34 -25.89
N LYS A 129 28.22 1.09 -26.00
CA LYS A 129 27.41 -0.01 -26.50
C LYS A 129 26.17 -0.22 -25.63
N ARG A 130 26.32 -0.33 -24.31
CA ARG A 130 25.18 -0.48 -23.39
C ARG A 130 24.27 0.76 -23.33
N ARG A 131 24.81 1.95 -23.61
CA ARG A 131 24.04 3.21 -23.68
C ARG A 131 23.18 3.32 -24.94
N SER A 132 23.56 2.67 -26.04
CA SER A 132 22.89 2.78 -27.35
C SER A 132 21.82 1.71 -27.61
N GLU A 133 21.65 0.74 -26.71
CA GLU A 133 20.57 -0.24 -26.78
C GLU A 133 19.24 0.37 -26.26
N PRO A 134 18.14 0.37 -27.04
CA PRO A 134 16.83 0.83 -26.55
C PRO A 134 16.37 -0.09 -25.43
N SER A 135 15.85 0.50 -24.33
CA SER A 135 15.47 -0.23 -23.12
C SER A 135 14.42 -1.30 -23.40
N LYS A 136 14.86 -2.51 -23.73
CA LYS A 136 14.06 -3.72 -23.52
C LYS A 136 13.91 -3.85 -22.01
N LYS A 137 12.66 -4.02 -21.54
CA LYS A 137 12.37 -4.60 -20.22
C LYS A 137 13.39 -5.69 -19.97
N ALA A 138 14.08 -5.62 -18.83
CA ALA A 138 15.18 -6.52 -18.49
C ALA A 138 14.72 -7.98 -18.67
N VAL A 139 15.06 -8.54 -19.83
CA VAL A 139 15.15 -9.99 -20.02
C VAL A 139 16.50 -10.31 -19.43
N THR A 140 16.49 -10.63 -18.14
CA THR A 140 17.62 -11.28 -17.48
C THR A 140 17.92 -12.56 -18.24
N LYS A 141 19.03 -12.58 -18.99
CA LYS A 141 19.65 -13.83 -19.40
C LYS A 141 20.22 -14.51 -18.13
N PRO A 142 20.20 -15.85 -18.09
CA PRO A 142 20.17 -16.60 -16.84
C PRO A 142 21.53 -16.55 -16.15
N GLU A 143 21.57 -15.92 -14.99
CA GLU A 143 22.55 -16.24 -13.96
C GLU A 143 22.21 -17.63 -13.41
N ALA A 144 23.23 -18.46 -13.23
CA ALA A 144 23.08 -19.79 -12.67
C ALA A 144 22.55 -19.70 -11.23
N ASN A 145 21.30 -20.15 -11.06
CA ASN A 145 20.47 -20.31 -9.84
C ASN A 145 19.37 -19.26 -9.68
N ALA A 146 18.32 -19.37 -10.51
CA ALA A 146 17.04 -18.72 -10.25
C ALA A 146 16.43 -19.25 -8.93
N PHE A 147 16.29 -18.37 -7.94
CA PHE A 147 15.55 -18.68 -6.71
C PHE A 147 14.07 -18.79 -7.02
N ILE A 148 13.53 -20.01 -7.03
CA ILE A 148 12.10 -20.25 -7.21
C ILE A 148 11.38 -19.91 -5.89
N PRO A 149 10.32 -19.09 -5.88
CA PRO A 149 9.60 -18.78 -4.65
C PRO A 149 8.92 -20.01 -4.04
N HIS A 150 9.09 -20.25 -2.74
CA HIS A 150 8.38 -21.32 -2.02
C HIS A 150 8.13 -21.00 -0.54
N ASN A 151 7.13 -21.66 0.05
CA ASN A 151 6.85 -21.70 1.51
C ASN A 151 6.78 -23.14 2.03
N LEU A 152 7.43 -24.08 1.33
CA LEU A 152 7.51 -25.49 1.71
C LEU A 152 8.05 -25.69 3.14
N LYS A 153 7.43 -26.64 3.85
CA LYS A 153 7.85 -27.09 5.19
C LYS A 153 9.11 -27.97 5.05
N ASN A 154 9.99 -28.00 6.06
CA ASN A 154 11.09 -28.96 6.06
C ASN A 154 10.55 -30.37 6.32
N SER A 155 11.04 -31.35 5.56
CA SER A 155 10.81 -32.76 5.85
C SER A 155 11.43 -33.11 7.20
N GLY A 156 10.63 -33.69 8.10
CA GLY A 156 11.09 -34.13 9.43
C GLY A 156 11.49 -35.60 9.48
N ILE A 157 11.44 -36.31 8.35
CA ILE A 157 11.81 -37.73 8.25
C ILE A 157 13.27 -37.87 7.81
N ALA A 158 13.98 -38.84 8.38
CA ALA A 158 15.39 -39.09 8.05
C ALA A 158 15.56 -39.73 6.66
N LYS A 159 14.62 -40.58 6.26
CA LYS A 159 14.61 -41.26 4.96
C LYS A 159 13.18 -41.51 4.49
N PHE A 160 12.90 -41.17 3.23
CA PHE A 160 11.63 -41.49 2.55
C PHE A 160 11.81 -42.76 1.72
N VAL A 161 10.91 -43.75 1.86
CA VAL A 161 11.09 -45.11 1.32
C VAL A 161 9.80 -45.59 0.64
N GLY A 162 9.93 -46.39 -0.43
CA GLY A 162 8.83 -47.22 -0.95
C GLY A 162 7.72 -46.54 -1.74
N ARG A 163 7.88 -45.25 -2.07
CA ARG A 163 6.84 -44.44 -2.72
C ARG A 163 7.25 -43.89 -4.08
N GLU A 164 8.32 -44.38 -4.67
CA GLU A 164 8.81 -43.89 -5.97
C GLU A 164 7.78 -44.12 -7.09
N THR A 165 7.12 -45.28 -7.11
CA THR A 165 6.06 -45.59 -8.07
C THR A 165 4.88 -44.62 -7.94
N VAL A 166 4.47 -44.32 -6.72
CA VAL A 166 3.37 -43.38 -6.44
C VAL A 166 3.76 -41.94 -6.76
N LEU A 167 5.00 -41.53 -6.50
CA LEU A 167 5.53 -40.23 -6.92
C LEU A 167 5.53 -40.08 -8.44
N ASN A 168 5.95 -41.13 -9.16
CA ASN A 168 5.93 -41.14 -10.62
C ASN A 168 4.49 -41.08 -11.17
N GLN A 169 3.56 -41.85 -10.58
CA GLN A 169 2.14 -41.78 -10.93
C GLN A 169 1.54 -40.40 -10.66
N LEU A 170 1.87 -39.79 -9.51
CA LEU A 170 1.47 -38.43 -9.18
C LEU A 170 2.00 -37.44 -10.21
N HIS A 171 3.28 -37.55 -10.57
CA HIS A 171 3.87 -36.72 -11.62
C HIS A 171 3.12 -36.88 -12.94
N GLU A 172 2.97 -38.11 -13.45
CA GLU A 172 2.31 -38.37 -14.73
C GLU A 172 0.87 -37.87 -14.78
N LYS A 173 0.10 -38.11 -13.72
CA LYS A 173 -1.27 -37.62 -13.64
C LYS A 173 -1.31 -36.10 -13.57
N LEU A 174 -0.41 -35.44 -12.83
CA LEU A 174 -0.43 -33.97 -12.66
C LEU A 174 -0.03 -33.25 -13.95
N GLN A 175 0.71 -33.94 -14.84
CA GLN A 175 0.95 -33.46 -16.20
C GLN A 175 -0.30 -33.58 -17.08
N LYS A 176 -1.15 -34.59 -16.89
CA LYS A 176 -2.38 -34.82 -17.66
C LYS A 176 -3.59 -34.04 -17.13
N ALA A 177 -3.70 -33.89 -15.82
CA ALA A 177 -4.77 -33.23 -15.10
C ALA A 177 -4.21 -32.13 -14.20
N GLU A 178 -4.86 -30.98 -14.17
CA GLU A 178 -4.38 -29.82 -13.40
C GLU A 178 -4.66 -29.93 -11.90
N ARG A 179 -5.57 -30.82 -11.46
CA ARG A 179 -5.94 -30.97 -10.05
C ARG A 179 -6.01 -32.43 -9.64
N ILE A 180 -5.24 -32.80 -8.62
CA ILE A 180 -5.18 -34.17 -8.09
C ILE A 180 -5.37 -34.16 -6.59
N ALA A 181 -6.23 -35.05 -6.10
CA ALA A 181 -6.33 -35.37 -4.69
C ALA A 181 -5.60 -36.67 -4.35
N ILE A 182 -4.76 -36.60 -3.30
CA ILE A 182 -4.14 -37.75 -2.66
C ILE A 182 -5.09 -38.17 -1.52
N SER A 183 -5.77 -39.30 -1.70
CA SER A 183 -6.83 -39.81 -0.83
C SER A 183 -6.53 -41.22 -0.31
N THR A 184 -7.34 -41.72 0.62
CA THR A 184 -7.17 -43.05 1.26
C THR A 184 -8.51 -43.70 1.60
N LEU A 185 -8.67 -45.00 1.33
CA LEU A 185 -9.84 -45.90 1.51
C LEU A 185 -10.20 -46.16 2.98
N SER A 186 -9.28 -45.82 3.86
CA SER A 186 -9.43 -45.95 5.30
C SER A 186 -8.96 -44.63 5.88
N GLY A 187 -9.70 -44.06 6.82
CA GLY A 187 -9.42 -42.73 7.40
C GLY A 187 -8.09 -42.62 8.18
N MET A 188 -7.08 -43.44 7.92
CA MET A 188 -5.86 -43.56 8.72
C MET A 188 -4.97 -42.31 8.61
N GLY A 189 -4.72 -41.67 9.75
CA GLY A 189 -3.69 -40.65 9.91
C GLY A 189 -2.30 -41.31 10.05
N GLY A 190 -1.25 -40.68 9.49
CA GLY A 190 0.13 -41.18 9.61
C GLY A 190 0.64 -42.05 8.45
N ILE A 191 -0.17 -42.24 7.39
CA ILE A 191 0.19 -43.02 6.18
C ILE A 191 1.14 -42.27 5.23
N GLY A 192 1.31 -40.95 5.42
CA GLY A 192 2.25 -40.14 4.66
C GLY A 192 1.69 -39.32 3.49
N LYS A 193 0.38 -39.00 3.45
CA LYS A 193 -0.20 -38.13 2.37
C LYS A 193 0.51 -36.77 2.27
N THR A 194 0.58 -36.05 3.39
CA THR A 194 1.26 -34.76 3.51
C THR A 194 2.74 -34.88 3.17
N GLU A 195 3.39 -35.94 3.65
CA GLU A 195 4.81 -36.18 3.37
C GLU A 195 5.04 -36.50 1.89
N LEU A 196 4.18 -37.28 1.24
CA LEU A 196 4.26 -37.57 -0.20
C LEU A 196 4.14 -36.28 -1.04
N ALA A 197 3.16 -35.42 -0.71
CA ALA A 197 3.01 -34.12 -1.36
C ALA A 197 4.25 -33.23 -1.14
N LEU A 198 4.82 -33.25 0.07
CA LEU A 198 6.01 -32.48 0.41
C LEU A 198 7.27 -32.98 -0.30
N GLN A 199 7.46 -34.30 -0.39
CA GLN A 199 8.57 -34.93 -1.10
C GLN A 199 8.49 -34.66 -2.60
N TYR A 200 7.30 -34.77 -3.20
CA TYR A 200 7.07 -34.37 -4.58
C TYR A 200 7.43 -32.90 -4.80
N ALA A 201 6.95 -32.02 -3.93
CA ALA A 201 7.22 -30.58 -4.03
C ALA A 201 8.72 -30.25 -3.94
N TRP A 202 9.45 -30.84 -2.99
CA TRP A 202 10.90 -30.66 -2.88
C TRP A 202 11.66 -31.27 -4.07
N GLN A 203 11.21 -32.41 -4.61
CA GLN A 203 11.82 -33.02 -5.78
C GLN A 203 11.66 -32.12 -7.01
N GLU A 204 10.47 -31.61 -7.26
CA GLU A 204 10.18 -30.74 -8.41
C GLU A 204 10.76 -29.33 -8.25
N TYR A 205 10.84 -28.83 -7.01
CA TYR A 205 11.56 -27.60 -6.69
C TYR A 205 13.05 -27.71 -7.07
N ARG A 206 13.71 -28.82 -6.72
CA ARG A 206 15.12 -29.09 -7.09
C ARG A 206 15.31 -29.26 -8.59
N LYS A 207 14.32 -29.77 -9.30
CA LYS A 207 14.31 -29.89 -10.77
C LYS A 207 13.97 -28.58 -11.47
N THR A 208 13.58 -27.54 -10.73
CA THR A 208 13.13 -26.25 -11.25
C THR A 208 11.89 -26.31 -12.14
N THR A 209 11.03 -27.32 -11.93
CA THR A 209 9.83 -27.58 -12.75
C THR A 209 8.80 -26.45 -12.67
N TYR A 210 8.52 -25.97 -11.45
CA TYR A 210 7.47 -24.97 -11.19
C TYR A 210 8.07 -23.57 -11.01
N GLN A 211 8.43 -22.93 -12.13
CA GLN A 211 9.10 -21.63 -12.13
C GLN A 211 8.23 -20.50 -11.58
N GLY A 212 6.91 -20.64 -11.63
CA GLY A 212 5.94 -19.70 -11.05
C GLY A 212 5.77 -19.83 -9.53
N GLY A 213 6.50 -20.76 -8.90
CA GLY A 213 6.55 -20.94 -7.45
C GLY A 213 5.82 -22.17 -6.93
N VAL A 214 6.11 -22.52 -5.68
CA VAL A 214 5.50 -23.65 -4.96
C VAL A 214 4.84 -23.16 -3.68
N CYS A 215 3.50 -23.07 -3.69
CA CYS A 215 2.68 -22.55 -2.59
C CYS A 215 2.01 -23.69 -1.80
N TRP A 216 2.26 -23.71 -0.50
CA TRP A 216 1.67 -24.63 0.47
C TRP A 216 0.61 -23.90 1.29
N VAL A 217 -0.61 -24.44 1.33
CA VAL A 217 -1.79 -23.88 1.99
C VAL A 217 -2.27 -24.85 3.07
N ASP A 218 -2.34 -24.41 4.32
CA ASP A 218 -2.77 -25.22 5.47
C ASP A 218 -4.26 -24.96 5.79
N VAL A 219 -5.14 -25.88 5.39
CA VAL A 219 -6.59 -25.68 5.43
C VAL A 219 -7.18 -25.93 6.85
N LYS A 220 -6.35 -26.36 7.81
CA LYS A 220 -6.84 -26.90 9.09
C LYS A 220 -6.99 -25.89 10.23
N GLY A 221 -6.53 -24.66 10.06
CA GLY A 221 -6.54 -23.66 11.14
C GLY A 221 -6.71 -22.21 10.71
N ASN A 222 -6.65 -21.92 9.40
CA ASN A 222 -6.79 -20.59 8.84
C ASN A 222 -7.72 -20.64 7.62
N ASP A 223 -8.27 -19.48 7.26
CA ASP A 223 -8.89 -19.28 5.94
C ASP A 223 -7.79 -19.48 4.86
N PRO A 224 -7.99 -20.35 3.85
CA PRO A 224 -7.00 -20.60 2.79
C PRO A 224 -6.48 -19.34 2.11
N SER A 225 -7.26 -18.27 2.08
CA SER A 225 -6.84 -16.97 1.56
C SER A 225 -5.59 -16.42 2.22
N PHE A 226 -5.37 -16.67 3.51
CA PHE A 226 -4.21 -16.15 4.23
C PHE A 226 -2.90 -16.66 3.63
N ASP A 227 -2.78 -17.98 3.43
CA ASP A 227 -1.55 -18.57 2.91
C ASP A 227 -1.33 -18.20 1.44
N ILE A 228 -2.40 -18.13 0.66
CA ILE A 228 -2.35 -17.77 -0.77
C ILE A 228 -1.91 -16.31 -0.94
N ILE A 229 -2.57 -15.38 -0.24
CA ILE A 229 -2.28 -13.95 -0.30
C ILE A 229 -0.90 -13.68 0.30
N SER A 230 -0.55 -14.28 1.44
CA SER A 230 0.78 -14.14 2.05
C SER A 230 1.89 -14.66 1.14
N PHE A 231 1.65 -15.77 0.43
CA PHE A 231 2.60 -16.26 -0.56
C PHE A 231 2.76 -15.28 -1.73
N PHE A 232 1.64 -14.81 -2.27
CA PHE A 232 1.61 -13.83 -3.35
C PHE A 232 2.36 -12.54 -2.96
N GLU A 233 2.11 -12.04 -1.76
CA GLU A 233 2.71 -10.81 -1.26
C GLU A 233 4.19 -10.98 -0.93
N TYR A 234 4.53 -11.93 -0.06
CA TYR A 234 5.87 -11.98 0.53
C TYR A 234 6.84 -12.91 -0.18
N LYS A 235 6.35 -13.96 -0.86
CA LYS A 235 7.20 -14.91 -1.58
C LYS A 235 7.38 -14.50 -3.03
N LEU A 236 6.31 -14.06 -3.69
CA LEU A 236 6.41 -13.52 -5.06
C LEU A 236 6.83 -12.05 -5.08
N LYS A 237 6.79 -11.35 -3.94
CA LYS A 237 7.08 -9.91 -3.83
C LYS A 237 6.18 -9.07 -4.74
N LEU A 238 4.91 -9.47 -4.83
CA LEU A 238 3.88 -8.79 -5.60
C LEU A 238 2.97 -8.00 -4.65
N ASP A 239 2.33 -6.95 -5.15
CA ASP A 239 1.46 -6.13 -4.32
C ASP A 239 0.23 -6.93 -3.89
N LYS A 240 -0.14 -6.83 -2.62
CA LYS A 240 -1.30 -7.52 -2.06
C LYS A 240 -2.58 -7.16 -2.84
N PRO A 241 -3.38 -8.15 -3.27
CA PRO A 241 -4.58 -7.89 -4.07
C PRO A 241 -5.67 -7.16 -3.29
N GLN A 242 -6.42 -6.28 -3.97
CA GLN A 242 -7.49 -5.48 -3.36
C GLN A 242 -8.87 -6.07 -3.65
N GLY A 243 -9.61 -6.41 -2.60
CA GLY A 243 -10.98 -6.91 -2.68
C GLY A 243 -11.70 -6.68 -1.35
N ARG A 244 -13.04 -6.52 -1.39
CA ARG A 244 -13.86 -6.33 -0.18
C ARG A 244 -13.93 -7.62 0.65
N THR A 245 -13.70 -8.76 0.01
CA THR A 245 -13.68 -10.08 0.64
C THR A 245 -12.39 -10.84 0.36
N SER A 246 -12.03 -11.78 1.23
CA SER A 246 -10.82 -12.61 1.10
C SER A 246 -10.82 -13.46 -0.19
N ILE A 247 -12.00 -13.78 -0.73
CA ILE A 247 -12.15 -14.59 -1.95
C ILE A 247 -11.85 -13.75 -3.19
N GLU A 248 -12.34 -12.50 -3.26
CA GLU A 248 -12.02 -11.57 -4.35
C GLU A 248 -10.50 -11.34 -4.43
N GLN A 249 -9.86 -11.16 -3.27
CA GLN A 249 -8.41 -10.99 -3.20
C GLN A 249 -7.65 -12.24 -3.72
N VAL A 250 -8.12 -13.43 -3.38
CA VAL A 250 -7.53 -14.68 -3.89
C VAL A 250 -7.74 -14.84 -5.40
N GLN A 251 -8.88 -14.42 -5.94
CA GLN A 251 -9.11 -14.43 -7.40
C GLN A 251 -8.13 -13.51 -8.12
N ASP A 252 -7.87 -12.33 -7.56
CA ASP A 252 -6.88 -11.39 -8.08
C ASP A 252 -5.45 -11.94 -7.98
N CYS A 253 -5.11 -12.67 -6.90
CA CYS A 253 -3.85 -13.42 -6.84
C CYS A 253 -3.72 -14.34 -8.06
N TRP A 254 -4.76 -15.11 -8.39
CA TRP A 254 -4.70 -16.06 -9.50
C TRP A 254 -4.52 -15.38 -10.86
N GLN A 255 -5.17 -14.23 -11.06
CA GLN A 255 -5.05 -13.45 -12.30
C GLN A 255 -3.66 -12.83 -12.47
N ASN A 256 -3.06 -12.35 -11.37
CA ASN A 256 -1.81 -11.58 -11.40
C ASN A 256 -0.58 -12.38 -10.97
N TRP A 257 -0.69 -13.70 -10.86
CA TRP A 257 0.42 -14.58 -10.49
C TRP A 257 1.54 -14.50 -11.51
N ILE A 258 2.80 -14.58 -11.07
CA ILE A 258 3.97 -14.57 -11.96
C ILE A 258 3.89 -15.64 -13.07
N ASP A 259 4.64 -15.41 -14.15
CA ASP A 259 4.73 -16.35 -15.27
C ASP A 259 5.50 -17.62 -14.89
N GLY A 260 5.12 -18.74 -15.52
CA GLY A 260 5.66 -20.08 -15.26
C GLY A 260 4.63 -21.01 -14.62
N ASP A 261 4.88 -22.32 -14.69
CA ASP A 261 4.02 -23.32 -14.04
C ASP A 261 4.14 -23.19 -12.52
N VAL A 262 3.01 -23.34 -11.82
CA VAL A 262 2.86 -23.13 -10.38
C VAL A 262 2.35 -24.41 -9.74
N LEU A 263 2.93 -24.81 -8.60
CA LEU A 263 2.40 -25.90 -7.79
C LEU A 263 1.71 -25.34 -6.54
N ILE A 264 0.41 -25.57 -6.40
CA ILE A 264 -0.38 -25.22 -5.22
C ILE A 264 -0.73 -26.51 -4.47
N ILE A 265 -0.48 -26.54 -3.17
CA ILE A 265 -0.73 -27.71 -2.32
C ILE A 265 -1.70 -27.31 -1.21
N PHE A 266 -2.93 -27.81 -1.28
CA PHE A 266 -3.91 -27.69 -0.20
C PHE A 266 -3.77 -28.90 0.72
N ASP A 267 -3.20 -28.69 1.90
CA ASP A 267 -2.95 -29.77 2.87
C ASP A 267 -4.11 -29.92 3.87
N ASP A 268 -4.45 -31.18 4.17
CA ASP A 268 -5.41 -31.62 5.18
C ASP A 268 -6.85 -31.10 4.96
N VAL A 269 -7.32 -31.19 3.71
CA VAL A 269 -8.68 -30.79 3.31
C VAL A 269 -9.71 -31.79 3.81
N ARG A 270 -10.61 -31.31 4.69
CA ARG A 270 -11.64 -32.13 5.37
C ARG A 270 -13.04 -31.95 4.81
N ASN A 271 -13.36 -30.72 4.43
CA ASN A 271 -14.58 -30.39 3.73
C ASN A 271 -14.19 -29.75 2.40
N ALA A 272 -14.64 -30.35 1.31
CA ALA A 272 -14.37 -29.87 -0.04
C ALA A 272 -14.93 -28.46 -0.27
N ASP A 273 -16.08 -28.13 0.35
CA ASP A 273 -16.73 -26.83 0.27
C ASP A 273 -15.82 -25.67 0.73
N ARG A 274 -14.89 -25.94 1.65
CA ARG A 274 -13.96 -24.93 2.18
C ARG A 274 -12.86 -24.52 1.21
N ILE A 275 -12.61 -25.30 0.16
CA ILE A 275 -11.52 -25.01 -0.77
C ILE A 275 -12.01 -24.64 -2.17
N PHE A 276 -13.23 -25.03 -2.57
CA PHE A 276 -13.68 -24.86 -3.95
C PHE A 276 -13.68 -23.40 -4.43
N GLU A 277 -14.04 -22.46 -3.55
CA GLU A 277 -14.03 -21.02 -3.85
C GLU A 277 -12.62 -20.42 -3.93
N TYR A 278 -11.61 -21.12 -3.39
CA TYR A 278 -10.21 -20.70 -3.36
C TYR A 278 -9.34 -21.39 -4.40
N LEU A 279 -9.88 -22.39 -5.14
CA LEU A 279 -9.13 -23.07 -6.18
C LEU A 279 -8.87 -22.12 -7.38
N PRO A 280 -7.65 -22.11 -7.96
CA PRO A 280 -7.37 -21.31 -9.15
C PRO A 280 -8.28 -21.72 -10.31
N PRO A 281 -8.94 -20.79 -11.02
CA PRO A 281 -9.87 -21.12 -12.12
C PRO A 281 -9.29 -22.11 -13.15
N TYR A 282 -10.13 -23.01 -13.68
CA TYR A 282 -9.74 -24.04 -14.67
C TYR A 282 -9.19 -23.46 -15.98
N GLU A 283 -9.41 -22.17 -16.24
CA GLU A 283 -8.89 -21.48 -17.41
C GLU A 283 -7.38 -21.26 -17.32
N PHE A 284 -6.82 -21.23 -16.10
CA PHE A 284 -5.41 -21.00 -15.85
C PHE A 284 -4.62 -22.31 -15.77
N LYS A 285 -4.31 -22.88 -16.94
CA LYS A 285 -3.61 -24.17 -17.07
C LYS A 285 -2.22 -24.24 -16.43
N LYS A 286 -1.64 -23.08 -16.08
CA LYS A 286 -0.34 -22.98 -15.40
C LYS A 286 -0.38 -23.47 -13.95
N PHE A 287 -1.55 -23.54 -13.30
CA PHE A 287 -1.66 -24.01 -11.93
C PHE A 287 -1.86 -25.52 -11.86
N LYS A 288 -0.92 -26.20 -11.21
CA LYS A 288 -1.03 -27.60 -10.81
C LYS A 288 -1.39 -27.66 -9.33
N VAL A 289 -2.46 -28.38 -9.00
CA VAL A 289 -3.01 -28.42 -7.64
C VAL A 289 -2.92 -29.83 -7.09
N ILE A 290 -2.28 -29.97 -5.93
CA ILE A 290 -2.32 -31.19 -5.11
C ILE A 290 -3.20 -30.91 -3.90
N ILE A 291 -4.13 -31.82 -3.62
CA ILE A 291 -5.00 -31.76 -2.45
C ILE A 291 -4.74 -33.00 -1.60
N THR A 292 -4.31 -32.85 -0.35
CA THR A 292 -4.25 -33.99 0.57
C THR A 292 -5.57 -34.04 1.34
N THR A 293 -6.29 -35.16 1.24
CA THR A 293 -7.62 -35.28 1.85
C THR A 293 -7.86 -36.69 2.41
N ARG A 294 -8.86 -36.78 3.30
CA ARG A 294 -9.44 -38.06 3.74
C ARG A 294 -10.71 -38.42 2.96
N CYS A 295 -11.20 -37.53 2.10
CA CYS A 295 -12.36 -37.81 1.26
C CYS A 295 -11.93 -38.67 0.08
N GLU A 296 -12.58 -39.82 -0.11
CA GLU A 296 -12.35 -40.70 -1.27
C GLU A 296 -12.79 -40.07 -2.59
N TYR A 297 -13.68 -39.09 -2.51
CA TYR A 297 -14.21 -38.37 -3.64
C TYR A 297 -14.44 -36.91 -3.24
N LEU A 298 -13.89 -35.99 -4.03
CA LEU A 298 -14.13 -34.54 -3.88
C LEU A 298 -15.08 -34.04 -4.97
N SER A 299 -14.81 -34.36 -6.23
CA SER A 299 -15.67 -34.02 -7.38
C SER A 299 -15.22 -34.79 -8.63
N ASP A 300 -16.09 -34.89 -9.65
CA ASP A 300 -15.76 -35.52 -10.94
C ASP A 300 -14.63 -34.81 -11.70
N LYS A 301 -14.30 -33.57 -11.31
CA LYS A 301 -13.27 -32.74 -11.97
C LYS A 301 -11.90 -32.79 -11.26
N ILE A 302 -11.75 -33.61 -10.22
CA ILE A 302 -10.49 -33.79 -9.49
C ILE A 302 -10.12 -35.26 -9.56
N GLU A 303 -8.97 -35.58 -10.14
CA GLU A 303 -8.50 -36.96 -10.18
C GLU A 303 -7.99 -37.41 -8.81
N ASN A 304 -8.21 -38.67 -8.45
CA ASN A 304 -7.73 -39.23 -7.20
C ASN A 304 -6.56 -40.19 -7.39
N ILE A 305 -5.59 -40.10 -6.47
CA ILE A 305 -4.56 -41.10 -6.24
C ILE A 305 -4.82 -41.68 -4.86
N HIS A 306 -5.04 -42.99 -4.84
CA HIS A 306 -5.25 -43.73 -3.63
C HIS A 306 -3.90 -44.14 -3.02
N LEU A 307 -3.61 -43.67 -1.81
CA LEU A 307 -2.37 -44.01 -1.10
C LEU A 307 -2.59 -45.22 -0.18
N GLU A 308 -1.88 -46.31 -0.46
CA GLU A 308 -1.95 -47.56 0.32
C GLU A 308 -0.92 -47.60 1.46
N GLU A 309 -0.93 -48.64 2.30
CA GLU A 309 0.10 -48.88 3.33
C GLU A 309 1.50 -49.13 2.68
N LEU A 310 2.59 -49.11 3.44
CA LEU A 310 3.91 -49.47 2.88
C LEU A 310 3.96 -50.98 2.59
N SER A 311 4.78 -51.39 1.61
CA SER A 311 5.07 -52.81 1.44
C SER A 311 5.93 -53.34 2.59
N GLU A 312 5.98 -54.67 2.76
CA GLU A 312 6.83 -55.30 3.76
C GLU A 312 8.31 -54.91 3.59
N ASN A 313 8.81 -54.95 2.35
CA ASN A 313 10.20 -54.61 2.04
C ASN A 313 10.49 -53.12 2.33
N ASP A 314 9.59 -52.22 1.93
CA ASP A 314 9.77 -50.79 2.18
C ASP A 314 9.74 -50.45 3.67
N SER A 315 8.93 -51.19 4.44
CA SER A 315 8.84 -51.04 5.89
C SER A 315 10.12 -51.51 6.58
N LEU A 316 10.70 -52.63 6.13
CA LEU A 316 12.01 -53.11 6.59
C LEU A 316 13.13 -52.12 6.25
N ASP A 317 13.12 -51.57 5.05
CA ASP A 317 14.10 -50.57 4.62
C ASP A 317 14.00 -49.26 5.41
N LEU A 318 12.79 -48.89 5.84
CA LEU A 318 12.60 -47.80 6.79
C LEU A 318 13.22 -48.13 8.15
N LEU A 319 12.97 -49.33 8.72
CA LEU A 319 13.58 -49.74 9.99
C LEU A 319 15.12 -49.78 9.93
N ARG A 320 15.68 -50.36 8.85
CA ARG A 320 17.12 -50.40 8.58
C ARG A 320 17.78 -49.03 8.69
N SER A 321 17.12 -47.99 8.16
CA SER A 321 17.65 -46.63 8.17
C SER A 321 17.86 -46.03 9.58
N TYR A 322 17.20 -46.57 10.60
CA TYR A 322 17.32 -46.08 11.98
C TYR A 322 18.18 -46.98 12.87
N ILE A 323 18.06 -48.30 12.76
CA ILE A 323 18.70 -49.27 13.67
C ILE A 323 19.82 -50.11 13.04
N GLY A 324 20.10 -49.94 11.75
CA GLY A 324 21.20 -50.57 11.01
C GLY A 324 20.83 -51.92 10.38
N ASP A 325 21.51 -52.23 9.26
CA ASP A 325 21.27 -53.44 8.47
C ASP A 325 21.59 -54.72 9.27
N ASP A 326 22.71 -54.74 10.00
CA ASP A 326 23.19 -55.89 10.77
C ASP A 326 22.14 -56.45 11.75
N ARG A 327 21.38 -55.57 12.41
CA ARG A 327 20.38 -55.96 13.41
C ARG A 327 19.10 -56.48 12.76
N ILE A 328 18.65 -55.84 11.69
CA ILE A 328 17.47 -56.27 10.93
C ILE A 328 17.74 -57.62 10.26
N ASP A 329 18.92 -57.80 9.69
CA ASP A 329 19.26 -59.05 8.98
C ASP A 329 19.46 -60.22 9.97
N THR A 330 19.90 -59.95 11.20
CA THR A 330 19.99 -60.97 12.28
C THR A 330 18.61 -61.39 12.81
N GLU A 331 17.66 -60.46 12.91
CA GLU A 331 16.31 -60.65 13.46
C GLU A 331 15.24 -60.43 12.36
N ILE A 332 15.43 -61.01 11.17
CA ILE A 332 14.64 -60.66 9.97
C ILE A 332 13.18 -61.10 10.06
N GLU A 333 12.90 -62.26 10.65
CA GLU A 333 11.53 -62.77 10.78
C GLU A 333 10.75 -61.99 11.84
N GLU A 334 11.42 -61.64 12.94
CA GLU A 334 10.88 -60.73 13.96
C GLU A 334 10.66 -59.33 13.38
N SER A 335 11.57 -58.83 12.53
CA SER A 335 11.44 -57.53 11.87
C SER A 335 10.21 -57.46 10.96
N LYS A 336 9.98 -58.52 10.16
CA LYS A 336 8.77 -58.64 9.33
C LYS A 336 7.50 -58.63 10.18
N LEU A 337 7.51 -59.40 11.27
CA LEU A 337 6.38 -59.48 12.19
C LEU A 337 6.11 -58.13 12.88
N LEU A 338 7.15 -57.39 13.27
CA LEU A 338 7.02 -56.05 13.82
C LEU A 338 6.41 -55.08 12.79
N CYS A 339 6.85 -55.12 11.53
CA CYS A 339 6.28 -54.30 10.46
C CYS A 339 4.79 -54.58 10.26
N GLN A 340 4.41 -55.86 10.25
CA GLN A 340 3.02 -56.30 10.16
C GLN A 340 2.19 -55.82 11.35
N ASP A 341 2.70 -56.00 12.57
CA ASP A 341 2.02 -55.64 13.82
C ASP A 341 1.80 -54.10 13.92
N LEU A 342 2.68 -53.29 13.34
CA LEU A 342 2.54 -51.84 13.24
C LEU A 342 1.68 -51.37 12.05
N GLY A 343 1.11 -52.30 11.29
CA GLY A 343 0.25 -52.04 10.13
C GLY A 343 0.97 -51.37 8.96
N TYR A 344 2.30 -51.55 8.86
CA TYR A 344 3.13 -50.95 7.81
C TYR A 344 2.98 -49.41 7.70
N LEU A 345 2.66 -48.75 8.83
CA LEU A 345 2.45 -47.30 8.88
C LEU A 345 3.77 -46.56 9.16
N PRO A 346 4.22 -45.64 8.29
CA PRO A 346 5.53 -44.97 8.42
C PRO A 346 5.76 -44.30 9.79
N LEU A 347 4.75 -43.62 10.33
CA LEU A 347 4.87 -42.94 11.63
C LEU A 347 5.02 -43.93 12.79
N ALA A 348 4.29 -45.06 12.78
CA ALA A 348 4.39 -46.08 13.81
C ALA A 348 5.77 -46.77 13.77
N LEU A 349 6.24 -47.08 12.56
CA LEU A 349 7.55 -47.66 12.33
C LEU A 349 8.66 -46.72 12.82
N GLU A 350 8.60 -45.42 12.52
CA GLU A 350 9.62 -44.47 12.97
C GLU A 350 9.66 -44.34 14.50
N LEU A 351 8.51 -44.24 15.17
CA LEU A 351 8.43 -44.16 16.64
C LEU A 351 9.13 -45.36 17.30
N ILE A 352 8.86 -46.56 16.80
CA ILE A 352 9.45 -47.79 17.33
C ILE A 352 10.91 -47.95 16.93
N ALA A 353 11.29 -47.58 15.70
CA ALA A 353 12.67 -47.65 15.27
C ALA A 353 13.58 -46.74 16.09
N ARG A 354 13.14 -45.52 16.42
CA ARG A 354 13.92 -44.64 17.31
C ARG A 354 13.98 -45.16 18.75
N LEU A 355 12.92 -45.79 19.24
CA LEU A 355 12.91 -46.45 20.54
C LEU A 355 13.92 -47.62 20.58
N LEU A 356 13.93 -48.47 19.55
CA LEU A 356 14.88 -49.58 19.36
C LEU A 356 16.33 -49.10 19.18
N LYS A 357 16.54 -47.91 18.62
CA LYS A 357 17.87 -47.29 18.54
C LYS A 357 18.37 -46.89 19.93
N ARG A 358 17.46 -46.41 20.79
CA ARG A 358 17.77 -45.94 22.15
C ARG A 358 17.90 -47.08 23.16
N ARG A 359 17.17 -48.18 22.97
CA ARG A 359 17.13 -49.32 23.87
C ARG A 359 17.70 -50.58 23.23
N SER A 360 18.51 -51.30 23.98
CA SER A 360 19.08 -52.59 23.57
C SER A 360 18.08 -53.77 23.64
N TRP A 361 16.78 -53.51 23.44
CA TRP A 361 15.74 -54.55 23.46
C TRP A 361 15.79 -55.37 22.17
N THR A 362 15.56 -56.68 22.22
CA THR A 362 15.37 -57.43 20.97
C THR A 362 14.09 -56.98 20.26
N ILE A 363 13.99 -57.25 18.96
CA ILE A 363 12.77 -56.96 18.20
C ILE A 363 11.62 -57.80 18.76
N GLN A 364 11.89 -59.04 19.15
CA GLN A 364 10.91 -59.92 19.80
C GLN A 364 10.40 -59.36 21.14
N ASP A 365 11.27 -58.81 21.99
CA ASP A 365 10.86 -58.17 23.24
C ASP A 365 9.98 -56.94 22.99
N THR A 366 10.27 -56.20 21.93
CA THR A 366 9.51 -54.99 21.54
C THR A 366 8.12 -55.37 21.05
N ILE A 367 8.00 -56.43 20.25
CA ILE A 367 6.70 -56.99 19.83
C ILE A 367 5.87 -57.42 21.04
N ASN A 368 6.47 -58.11 22.02
CA ASN A 368 5.77 -58.53 23.23
C ASN A 368 5.24 -57.32 24.01
N ARG A 369 6.06 -56.29 24.19
CA ARG A 369 5.68 -55.04 24.86
C ARG A 369 4.58 -54.28 24.12
N LEU A 370 4.60 -54.27 22.79
CA LEU A 370 3.52 -53.68 21.98
C LEU A 370 2.20 -54.43 22.20
N ARG A 371 2.24 -55.76 22.22
CA ARG A 371 1.06 -56.61 22.47
C ARG A 371 0.46 -56.38 23.85
N ASP A 372 1.29 -56.21 24.88
CA ASP A 372 0.86 -55.85 26.23
C ASP A 372 0.18 -54.47 26.31
N LYS A 373 0.39 -53.60 25.32
CA LYS A 373 -0.23 -52.27 25.20
C LYS A 373 -1.47 -52.25 24.30
N GLY A 374 -2.04 -53.41 23.98
CA GLY A 374 -3.31 -53.49 23.25
C GLY A 374 -3.17 -53.51 21.73
N LEU A 375 -2.01 -53.92 21.19
CA LEU A 375 -1.80 -54.10 19.73
C LEU A 375 -2.84 -55.01 19.06
N LYS A 376 -3.48 -55.91 19.83
CA LYS A 376 -4.54 -56.84 19.40
C LYS A 376 -5.97 -56.41 19.80
N ASP A 377 -6.12 -55.33 20.57
CA ASP A 377 -7.44 -54.83 20.97
C ASP A 377 -8.03 -54.00 19.83
N ASN A 378 -8.92 -54.62 19.04
CA ASN A 378 -9.67 -53.97 17.96
C ASN A 378 -10.74 -52.97 18.45
N GLY A 379 -10.62 -52.39 19.64
CA GLY A 379 -11.69 -51.56 20.18
C GLY A 379 -11.29 -50.58 21.27
N LEU A 380 -12.00 -49.44 21.24
CA LEU A 380 -12.19 -48.45 22.30
C LEU A 380 -11.14 -47.32 22.38
N LEU A 381 -11.16 -46.45 21.37
CA LEU A 381 -11.45 -45.04 21.64
C LEU A 381 -12.92 -44.84 21.26
N GLY A 382 -13.74 -44.42 22.23
CA GLY A 382 -15.19 -44.31 22.04
C GLY A 382 -15.58 -43.40 20.89
N GLU A 383 -16.85 -43.49 20.47
CA GLU A 383 -17.51 -42.83 19.34
C GLU A 383 -17.43 -41.28 19.29
N ARG A 384 -16.56 -40.62 20.08
CA ARG A 384 -16.45 -39.17 20.16
C ARG A 384 -15.45 -38.52 19.19
N HIS A 385 -14.56 -39.27 18.53
CA HIS A 385 -13.59 -38.70 17.59
C HIS A 385 -13.59 -39.41 16.23
N THR A 386 -14.13 -38.75 15.21
CA THR A 386 -14.05 -39.14 13.79
C THR A 386 -12.62 -39.06 13.22
N GLU A 387 -11.63 -38.60 14.00
CA GLU A 387 -10.31 -38.23 13.50
C GLU A 387 -9.20 -39.27 13.72
N MET A 388 -9.35 -40.19 14.68
CA MET A 388 -8.32 -41.16 15.05
C MET A 388 -8.71 -42.58 14.63
N THR A 389 -8.78 -42.78 13.32
CA THR A 389 -9.08 -44.07 12.66
C THR A 389 -7.85 -44.96 12.43
N ALA A 390 -6.72 -44.67 13.09
CA ALA A 390 -5.52 -45.49 12.98
C ALA A 390 -5.72 -46.80 13.77
N LYS A 391 -5.60 -47.96 13.10
CA LYS A 391 -5.56 -49.29 13.73
C LYS A 391 -4.51 -49.35 14.86
N GLY A 392 -4.62 -50.33 15.75
CA GLY A 392 -3.89 -50.47 17.02
C GLY A 392 -2.37 -50.22 17.02
N GLY A 393 -1.68 -50.34 15.88
CA GLY A 393 -0.22 -50.13 15.75
C GLY A 393 0.32 -48.73 16.11
N VAL A 394 -0.28 -47.64 15.61
CA VAL A 394 0.21 -46.26 15.90
C VAL A 394 -0.03 -45.89 17.36
N LYS A 395 -1.20 -46.24 17.90
CA LYS A 395 -1.55 -45.99 19.30
C LYS A 395 -0.66 -46.81 20.24
N ALA A 396 -0.46 -48.10 19.95
CA ALA A 396 0.45 -48.94 20.72
C ALA A 396 1.89 -48.40 20.70
N ALA A 397 2.35 -47.86 19.56
CA ALA A 397 3.64 -47.19 19.47
C ALA A 397 3.72 -45.92 20.34
N PHE A 398 2.67 -45.08 20.35
CA PHE A 398 2.59 -43.94 21.27
C PHE A 398 2.53 -44.36 22.74
N ASP A 399 1.71 -45.36 23.09
CA ASP A 399 1.59 -45.85 24.46
C ASP A 399 2.90 -46.49 24.95
N LEU A 400 3.67 -47.14 24.08
CA LEU A 400 4.98 -47.69 24.41
C LEU A 400 6.03 -46.58 24.60
N SER A 401 6.12 -45.62 23.67
CA SER A 401 7.00 -44.44 23.83
C SER A 401 6.62 -43.56 25.03
N TRP A 402 5.34 -43.52 25.38
CA TRP A 402 4.85 -42.83 26.57
C TRP A 402 5.18 -43.58 27.87
N TYR A 403 5.02 -44.91 27.87
CA TYR A 403 5.39 -45.77 29.00
C TYR A 403 6.89 -45.70 29.29
N GLU A 404 7.71 -45.49 28.27
CA GLU A 404 9.15 -45.30 28.43
C GLU A 404 9.51 -44.09 29.30
N LEU A 405 8.64 -43.08 29.33
CA LEU A 405 8.80 -41.89 30.16
C LEU A 405 8.28 -42.09 31.60
N LYS A 406 7.80 -43.28 31.99
CA LYS A 406 7.19 -43.53 33.32
C LYS A 406 8.12 -43.22 34.50
N ASP A 407 9.43 -43.44 34.30
CA ASP A 407 10.45 -43.22 35.33
C ASP A 407 10.95 -41.76 35.32
N GLU A 408 10.44 -40.94 34.39
CA GLU A 408 10.77 -39.53 34.17
C GLU A 408 9.49 -38.66 34.24
N PRO A 409 8.82 -38.57 35.41
CA PRO A 409 7.51 -37.92 35.54
C PRO A 409 7.53 -36.43 35.18
N LYS A 410 8.68 -35.75 35.36
CA LYS A 410 8.85 -34.36 34.95
C LYS A 410 8.87 -34.20 33.42
N THR A 411 9.49 -35.14 32.70
CA THR A 411 9.47 -35.17 31.23
C THR A 411 8.05 -35.44 30.71
N GLN A 412 7.30 -36.35 31.34
CA GLN A 412 5.89 -36.59 31.00
C GLN A 412 5.07 -35.32 31.20
N LYS A 413 5.22 -34.67 32.35
CA LYS A 413 4.53 -33.41 32.64
C LYS A 413 4.84 -32.34 31.59
N LEU A 414 6.12 -32.18 31.21
CA LEU A 414 6.52 -31.26 30.15
C LEU A 414 5.83 -31.58 28.81
N ALA A 415 5.85 -32.84 28.37
CA ALA A 415 5.20 -33.25 27.11
C ALA A 415 3.71 -32.88 27.09
N LEU A 416 3.01 -33.07 28.21
CA LEU A 416 1.60 -32.71 28.33
C LEU A 416 1.40 -31.20 28.23
N TYR A 417 2.26 -30.38 28.85
CA TYR A 417 2.19 -28.91 28.70
C TYR A 417 2.42 -28.45 27.25
N LEU A 418 3.31 -29.12 26.51
CA LEU A 418 3.54 -28.78 25.10
C LEU A 418 2.28 -28.97 24.24
N SER A 419 1.37 -29.88 24.62
CA SER A 419 0.09 -30.07 23.92
C SER A 419 -0.87 -28.86 24.00
N LEU A 420 -0.64 -27.93 24.93
CA LEU A 420 -1.42 -26.69 25.00
C LEU A 420 -1.00 -25.65 23.95
N PHE A 421 0.21 -25.76 23.41
CA PHE A 421 0.65 -24.87 22.34
C PHE A 421 -0.06 -25.21 21.03
N ALA A 422 -0.34 -24.16 20.23
CA ALA A 422 -0.71 -24.33 18.83
C ALA A 422 0.33 -25.18 18.06
N ILE A 423 -0.11 -25.79 16.96
CA ILE A 423 0.77 -26.48 16.00
C ILE A 423 1.54 -25.43 15.21
N ALA A 424 2.53 -24.82 15.86
CA ALA A 424 3.41 -23.77 15.39
C ALA A 424 4.74 -23.85 16.15
N PRO A 425 5.83 -23.23 15.67
CA PRO A 425 7.12 -23.24 16.36
C PRO A 425 7.05 -22.68 17.79
N ILE A 426 7.51 -23.45 18.76
CA ILE A 426 7.55 -23.14 20.19
C ILE A 426 8.98 -22.79 20.57
N LYS A 427 9.21 -21.58 21.10
CA LYS A 427 10.54 -21.19 21.58
C LYS A 427 10.85 -21.82 22.93
N GLN A 428 12.09 -22.27 23.12
CA GLN A 428 12.56 -22.83 24.40
C GLN A 428 12.33 -21.89 25.59
N THR A 429 12.53 -20.58 25.39
CA THR A 429 12.30 -19.58 26.44
C THR A 429 10.87 -19.60 26.98
N TRP A 430 9.87 -19.86 26.13
CA TRP A 430 8.47 -19.96 26.53
C TRP A 430 8.20 -21.23 27.34
N ILE A 431 8.94 -22.30 27.04
CA ILE A 431 8.87 -23.56 27.78
C ILE A 431 9.49 -23.35 29.17
N ASN A 432 10.65 -22.69 29.26
CA ASN A 432 11.29 -22.37 30.53
C ASN A 432 10.37 -21.50 31.42
N GLU A 433 9.71 -20.50 30.84
CA GLU A 433 8.75 -19.63 31.56
C GLU A 433 7.53 -20.39 32.13
N LEU A 434 7.16 -21.57 31.59
CA LEU A 434 6.10 -22.42 32.17
C LEU A 434 6.55 -23.18 33.42
N PHE A 435 7.86 -23.42 33.57
CA PHE A 435 8.46 -24.18 34.66
C PHE A 435 9.50 -23.33 35.41
N PRO A 436 9.12 -22.19 36.02
CA PRO A 436 10.06 -21.22 36.59
C PRO A 436 10.86 -21.73 37.79
N ASN A 437 10.47 -22.88 38.36
CA ASN A 437 11.13 -23.50 39.52
C ASN A 437 12.09 -24.64 39.12
N GLU A 438 12.20 -24.95 37.83
CA GLU A 438 13.06 -26.01 37.31
C GLU A 438 14.27 -25.38 36.61
N ASP A 439 15.42 -26.07 36.60
CA ASP A 439 16.64 -25.59 35.96
C ASP A 439 16.53 -25.66 34.42
N GLU A 440 16.99 -24.64 33.70
CA GLU A 440 16.89 -24.59 32.23
C GLU A 440 17.64 -25.74 31.55
N TYR A 441 18.74 -26.22 32.15
CA TYR A 441 19.50 -27.37 31.66
C TYR A 441 18.71 -28.67 31.78
N ASP A 442 17.97 -28.85 32.89
CA ASP A 442 17.12 -30.02 33.07
C ASP A 442 15.96 -30.05 32.08
N ILE A 443 15.35 -28.89 31.80
CA ILE A 443 14.30 -28.76 30.77
C ILE A 443 14.85 -29.08 29.38
N GLU A 444 16.03 -28.55 29.03
CA GLU A 444 16.70 -28.85 27.76
C GLU A 444 16.98 -30.35 27.62
N LYS A 445 17.47 -30.99 28.69
CA LYS A 445 17.68 -32.43 28.73
C LYS A 445 16.38 -33.21 28.51
N TRP A 446 15.28 -32.82 29.14
CA TRP A 446 13.97 -33.44 28.91
C TRP A 446 13.49 -33.25 27.47
N LEU A 447 13.73 -32.09 26.86
CA LEU A 447 13.35 -31.82 25.46
C LEU A 447 14.20 -32.65 24.49
N ILE A 448 15.51 -32.55 24.56
CA ILE A 448 16.43 -33.10 23.56
C ILE A 448 16.60 -34.62 23.75
N ASP A 449 17.07 -35.04 24.93
CA ASP A 449 17.44 -36.43 25.16
C ASP A 449 16.22 -37.34 25.23
N ASN A 450 15.09 -36.82 25.75
CA ASN A 450 13.87 -37.60 25.91
C ASN A 450 12.86 -37.38 24.79
N LEU A 451 12.28 -36.18 24.67
CA LEU A 451 11.14 -35.97 23.77
C LEU A 451 11.51 -35.96 22.29
N VAL A 452 12.62 -35.31 21.92
CA VAL A 452 13.16 -35.34 20.55
C VAL A 452 13.76 -36.70 20.23
N GLY A 453 14.50 -37.30 21.17
CA GLY A 453 15.04 -38.65 21.04
C GLY A 453 13.97 -39.71 20.74
N LEU A 454 12.80 -39.62 21.36
CA LEU A 454 11.66 -40.53 21.15
C LEU A 454 10.72 -40.11 20.00
N ASN A 455 11.06 -39.05 19.25
CA ASN A 455 10.22 -38.46 18.20
C ASN A 455 8.84 -38.00 18.68
N LEU A 456 8.68 -37.70 19.98
CA LEU A 456 7.47 -37.10 20.54
C LEU A 456 7.42 -35.59 20.29
N VAL A 457 8.58 -34.95 20.11
CA VAL A 457 8.73 -33.53 19.74
C VAL A 457 9.74 -33.43 18.59
N LYS A 458 9.53 -32.54 17.63
CA LYS A 458 10.50 -32.25 16.56
C LYS A 458 11.31 -31.00 16.91
N SER A 459 12.62 -31.05 16.73
CA SER A 459 13.48 -29.87 16.80
C SER A 459 13.62 -29.25 15.40
N ARG A 460 13.44 -27.92 15.28
CA ARG A 460 13.62 -27.17 14.03
C ARG A 460 15.02 -26.53 13.91
N GLY A 461 15.89 -26.72 14.90
CA GLY A 461 17.10 -25.93 15.08
C GLY A 461 16.83 -24.59 15.78
N SER A 462 17.88 -23.90 16.23
CA SER A 462 17.79 -22.56 16.83
C SER A 462 16.87 -22.44 18.07
N ASN A 463 16.80 -23.47 18.91
CA ASN A 463 15.98 -23.52 20.13
C ASN A 463 14.46 -23.40 19.89
N GLU A 464 13.99 -23.92 18.74
CA GLU A 464 12.56 -24.02 18.39
C GLU A 464 12.10 -25.48 18.25
N TYR A 465 10.91 -25.75 18.77
CA TYR A 465 10.31 -27.08 18.84
C TYR A 465 8.90 -27.09 18.24
N GLU A 466 8.47 -28.23 17.70
CA GLU A 466 7.13 -28.37 17.13
C GLU A 466 6.59 -29.78 17.40
N LEU A 467 5.31 -29.88 17.71
CA LEU A 467 4.62 -31.17 17.88
C LEU A 467 4.04 -31.65 16.56
N HIS A 468 4.26 -32.92 16.23
CA HIS A 468 3.48 -33.56 15.19
C HIS A 468 2.01 -33.65 15.62
N ARG A 469 1.08 -33.39 14.71
CA ARG A 469 -0.36 -33.33 14.99
C ARG A 469 -0.90 -34.53 15.77
N LEU A 470 -0.57 -35.76 15.35
CA LEU A 470 -1.08 -36.96 16.04
C LEU A 470 -0.54 -37.08 17.46
N ILE A 471 0.68 -36.59 17.71
CA ILE A 471 1.27 -36.55 19.03
C ILE A 471 0.63 -35.44 19.86
N HIS A 472 0.39 -34.27 19.26
CA HIS A 472 -0.36 -33.16 19.89
C HIS A 472 -1.73 -33.63 20.40
N LEU A 473 -2.50 -34.34 19.57
CA LEU A 473 -3.79 -34.91 19.95
C LEU A 473 -3.66 -35.97 21.05
N TYR A 474 -2.74 -36.93 20.89
CA TYR A 474 -2.50 -37.99 21.87
C TYR A 474 -2.10 -37.44 23.24
N LEU A 475 -1.18 -36.47 23.28
CA LEU A 475 -0.76 -35.81 24.52
C LEU A 475 -1.88 -34.95 25.12
N GLY A 476 -2.70 -34.31 24.29
CA GLY A 476 -3.90 -33.59 24.73
C GLY A 476 -4.90 -34.52 25.44
N GLU A 477 -5.18 -35.70 24.87
CA GLU A 477 -6.05 -36.70 25.53
C GLU A 477 -5.48 -37.19 26.86
N LYS A 478 -4.16 -37.41 26.94
CA LYS A 478 -3.50 -37.76 28.21
C LYS A 478 -3.58 -36.60 29.21
N LEU A 479 -3.44 -35.35 28.76
CA LEU A 479 -3.55 -34.18 29.62
C LEU A 479 -4.99 -34.02 30.15
N ASP A 480 -6.01 -34.29 29.34
CA ASP A 480 -7.41 -34.25 29.75
C ASP A 480 -7.74 -35.26 30.87
N GLN A 481 -6.96 -36.33 31.01
CA GLN A 481 -7.07 -37.33 32.07
C GLN A 481 -6.27 -36.99 33.33
N CYS A 482 -5.47 -35.91 33.32
CA CYS A 482 -4.61 -35.53 34.43
C CYS A 482 -5.30 -34.59 35.42
N GLU A 483 -5.06 -34.80 36.72
CA GLU A 483 -5.61 -33.94 37.79
C GLU A 483 -5.13 -32.48 37.69
N PHE A 484 -3.95 -32.24 37.11
CA PHE A 484 -3.37 -30.91 36.97
C PHE A 484 -3.78 -30.15 35.68
N LEU A 485 -4.73 -30.68 34.88
CA LEU A 485 -5.22 -30.08 33.64
C LEU A 485 -5.55 -28.59 33.79
N THR A 486 -6.33 -28.25 34.82
CA THR A 486 -6.76 -26.87 35.10
C THR A 486 -5.56 -25.97 35.39
N THR A 487 -4.61 -26.46 36.20
CA THR A 487 -3.38 -25.72 36.52
C THR A 487 -2.50 -25.50 35.29
N ALA A 488 -2.39 -26.50 34.41
CA ALA A 488 -1.63 -26.38 33.17
C ALA A 488 -2.24 -25.32 32.23
N LYS A 489 -3.56 -25.37 32.01
CA LYS A 489 -4.28 -24.37 31.21
C LYS A 489 -4.16 -22.97 31.80
N GLN A 490 -4.26 -22.82 33.13
CA GLN A 490 -4.07 -21.53 33.81
C GLN A 490 -2.66 -20.97 33.65
N GLN A 491 -1.61 -21.81 33.75
CA GLN A 491 -0.23 -21.38 33.54
C GLN A 491 0.04 -20.98 32.08
N TYR A 492 -0.50 -21.74 31.13
CA TYR A 492 -0.45 -21.39 29.71
C TYR A 492 -1.13 -20.05 29.41
N CYS A 493 -2.36 -19.85 29.92
CA CYS A 493 -3.07 -18.58 29.80
C CYS A 493 -2.28 -17.42 30.44
N LYS A 494 -1.75 -17.61 31.65
CA LYS A 494 -0.92 -16.61 32.34
C LYS A 494 0.28 -16.19 31.49
N LEU A 495 1.02 -17.14 30.91
CA LEU A 495 2.17 -16.87 30.07
C LEU A 495 1.80 -15.93 28.90
N PHE A 496 0.76 -16.29 28.15
CA PHE A 496 0.39 -15.53 26.94
C PHE A 496 -0.38 -14.24 27.26
N CYS A 497 -1.07 -14.13 28.39
CA CYS A 497 -1.56 -12.84 28.90
C CYS A 497 -0.38 -11.89 29.20
N LEU A 498 0.64 -12.36 29.91
CA LEU A 498 1.83 -11.56 30.25
C LEU A 498 2.61 -11.13 29.01
N LYS A 499 2.74 -12.00 28.00
CA LYS A 499 3.35 -11.64 26.72
C LYS A 499 2.51 -10.64 25.93
N SER A 500 1.19 -10.76 25.97
CA SER A 500 0.26 -9.85 25.26
C SER A 500 0.25 -8.42 25.83
N LYS A 501 0.61 -8.24 27.10
CA LYS A 501 0.59 -6.95 27.81
C LYS A 501 1.29 -5.80 27.07
N LYS A 502 2.39 -6.09 26.36
CA LYS A 502 3.20 -5.10 25.64
C LYS A 502 2.56 -4.61 24.33
N PHE A 503 1.50 -5.28 23.88
CA PHE A 503 0.86 -5.12 22.57
C PHE A 503 -0.61 -4.69 22.68
N THR A 504 -0.96 -3.93 23.72
CA THR A 504 -2.34 -3.49 24.00
C THR A 504 -2.73 -2.17 23.32
N GLN A 505 -1.80 -1.55 22.59
CA GLN A 505 -2.04 -0.34 21.82
C GLN A 505 -2.88 -0.68 20.58
N GLN A 506 -3.79 0.22 20.19
CA GLN A 506 -4.65 0.00 19.02
C GLN A 506 -3.85 -0.16 17.71
N ILE A 507 -2.72 0.55 17.60
CA ILE A 507 -1.78 0.47 16.48
C ILE A 507 -0.36 0.19 17.02
N LEU A 508 0.32 -0.79 16.44
CA LEU A 508 1.66 -1.28 16.79
C LEU A 508 2.69 -0.81 15.75
N SER A 509 3.95 -0.67 16.18
CA SER A 509 5.08 -0.44 15.27
C SER A 509 5.47 -1.73 14.52
N LEU A 510 6.10 -1.62 13.35
CA LEU A 510 6.60 -2.79 12.59
C LEU A 510 7.47 -3.73 13.44
N GLN A 511 8.32 -3.17 14.31
CA GLN A 511 9.14 -3.96 15.23
C GLN A 511 8.28 -4.78 16.19
N LYS A 512 7.22 -4.19 16.75
CA LYS A 512 6.28 -4.88 17.62
C LYS A 512 5.44 -5.91 16.86
N ILE A 513 5.09 -5.64 15.60
CA ILE A 513 4.37 -6.59 14.74
C ILE A 513 5.23 -7.84 14.51
N GLU A 514 6.50 -7.67 14.15
CA GLU A 514 7.43 -8.80 13.97
C GLU A 514 7.71 -9.57 15.26
N GLU A 515 7.76 -8.88 16.42
CA GLU A 515 7.87 -9.54 17.73
C GLU A 515 6.61 -10.35 18.08
N LEU A 516 5.42 -9.83 17.74
CA LEU A 516 4.13 -10.43 18.07
C LEU A 516 3.75 -11.58 17.12
N LYS A 517 4.17 -11.53 15.86
CA LYS A 517 3.87 -12.51 14.80
C LYS A 517 4.04 -13.99 15.23
N PRO A 518 5.16 -14.44 15.82
CA PRO A 518 5.30 -15.82 16.26
C PRO A 518 4.42 -16.18 17.47
N LEU A 519 3.95 -15.19 18.23
CA LEU A 519 3.06 -15.41 19.39
C LEU A 519 1.60 -15.58 18.97
N ILE A 520 1.17 -14.99 17.85
CA ILE A 520 -0.25 -14.96 17.43
C ILE A 520 -0.92 -16.34 17.41
N PRO A 521 -0.34 -17.41 16.83
CA PRO A 521 -0.98 -18.73 16.84
C PRO A 521 -1.26 -19.25 18.25
N HIS A 522 -0.35 -18.97 19.19
CA HIS A 522 -0.46 -19.40 20.58
C HIS A 522 -1.42 -18.51 21.39
N ILE A 523 -1.42 -17.18 21.16
CA ILE A 523 -2.39 -16.26 21.77
C ILE A 523 -3.80 -16.60 21.28
N LYS A 524 -3.98 -17.01 20.01
CA LYS A 524 -5.26 -17.49 19.49
C LYS A 524 -5.77 -18.76 20.20
N GLN A 525 -4.89 -19.69 20.59
CA GLN A 525 -5.31 -20.83 21.42
C GLN A 525 -5.92 -20.37 22.76
N VAL A 526 -5.35 -19.31 23.35
CA VAL A 526 -5.92 -18.68 24.54
C VAL A 526 -7.29 -18.08 24.24
N THR A 527 -7.43 -17.25 23.21
CA THR A 527 -8.71 -16.54 22.95
C THR A 527 -9.83 -17.47 22.45
N GLN A 528 -9.51 -18.54 21.72
CA GLN A 528 -10.50 -19.42 21.08
C GLN A 528 -10.84 -20.67 21.91
N HIS A 529 -9.86 -21.25 22.61
CA HIS A 529 -10.01 -22.56 23.25
C HIS A 529 -9.79 -22.56 24.76
N HIS A 530 -8.99 -21.64 25.31
CA HIS A 530 -8.59 -21.65 26.71
C HIS A 530 -9.02 -20.39 27.50
N TYR A 531 -9.87 -19.55 26.92
CA TYR A 531 -10.33 -18.29 27.53
C TYR A 531 -10.98 -18.51 28.91
N ASN A 532 -11.60 -19.68 29.12
CA ASN A 532 -12.23 -20.06 30.38
C ASN A 532 -11.27 -20.12 31.58
N TYR A 533 -9.98 -20.33 31.32
CA TYR A 533 -8.93 -20.54 32.32
C TYR A 533 -8.10 -19.29 32.58
N ILE A 534 -8.43 -18.17 31.95
CA ILE A 534 -7.83 -16.88 32.25
C ILE A 534 -8.36 -16.40 33.61
N ALA A 535 -7.47 -16.06 34.53
CA ALA A 535 -7.82 -15.44 35.80
C ALA A 535 -8.10 -13.94 35.62
N ASP A 536 -8.97 -13.37 36.45
CA ASP A 536 -9.38 -11.98 36.35
C ASP A 536 -8.22 -11.00 36.62
N ASN A 537 -7.29 -11.36 37.52
CA ASN A 537 -6.06 -10.63 37.83
C ASN A 537 -4.90 -11.62 38.08
N TYR A 538 -3.96 -11.74 37.16
CA TYR A 538 -2.66 -12.39 37.39
C TYR A 538 -1.64 -11.45 38.04
N ASN A 539 -1.94 -10.15 38.13
CA ASN A 539 -1.07 -9.12 38.69
C ASN A 539 -1.88 -8.05 39.45
N ASP A 540 -1.48 -7.72 40.68
CA ASP A 540 -2.22 -6.78 41.56
C ASP A 540 -2.31 -5.34 41.01
N ASN A 541 -1.52 -5.01 39.98
CA ASN A 541 -1.37 -3.66 39.45
C ASN A 541 -2.12 -3.40 38.13
N ILE A 542 -2.80 -4.39 37.53
CA ILE A 542 -3.55 -4.22 36.28
C ILE A 542 -4.92 -4.88 36.43
N PRO A 543 -6.01 -4.09 36.51
CA PRO A 543 -7.34 -4.63 36.34
C PRO A 543 -7.46 -5.17 34.91
N HIS A 544 -7.99 -6.40 34.75
CA HIS A 544 -8.45 -6.98 33.47
C HIS A 544 -7.40 -7.71 32.60
N ASP A 545 -6.60 -8.62 33.17
CA ASP A 545 -5.66 -9.45 32.38
C ASP A 545 -6.35 -10.34 31.32
N TRP A 546 -7.65 -10.57 31.47
CA TRP A 546 -8.47 -11.43 30.60
C TRP A 546 -8.65 -10.94 29.16
N ASN A 547 -8.59 -9.63 28.89
CA ASN A 547 -8.75 -9.09 27.53
C ASN A 547 -7.43 -8.79 26.82
N LEU A 548 -6.28 -8.91 27.50
CA LEU A 548 -4.97 -8.65 26.90
C LEU A 548 -4.72 -9.52 25.65
N PRO A 549 -5.03 -10.84 25.66
CA PRO A 549 -4.83 -11.69 24.48
C PRO A 549 -5.61 -11.20 23.26
N ILE A 550 -6.90 -10.89 23.42
CA ILE A 550 -7.73 -10.43 22.29
C ILE A 550 -7.31 -9.04 21.81
N LYS A 551 -6.92 -8.14 22.73
CA LYS A 551 -6.37 -6.83 22.36
C LYS A 551 -5.09 -6.97 21.53
N ALA A 552 -4.18 -7.85 21.92
CA ALA A 552 -2.95 -8.08 21.15
C ALA A 552 -3.22 -8.67 19.76
N VAL A 553 -4.12 -9.66 19.66
CA VAL A 553 -4.52 -10.21 18.35
C VAL A 553 -5.13 -9.13 17.46
N ASN A 554 -5.99 -8.28 18.00
CA ASN A 554 -6.63 -7.24 17.20
C ASN A 554 -5.69 -6.10 16.86
N ALA A 555 -4.84 -5.68 17.78
CA ALA A 555 -3.76 -4.73 17.50
C ALA A 555 -2.86 -5.23 16.36
N PHE A 556 -2.52 -6.52 16.34
CA PHE A 556 -1.76 -7.12 15.24
C PHE A 556 -2.46 -6.97 13.89
N TYR A 557 -3.75 -7.29 13.81
CA TYR A 557 -4.49 -7.21 12.54
C TYR A 557 -4.77 -5.77 12.09
N VAL A 558 -5.21 -4.89 13.00
CA VAL A 558 -5.47 -3.47 12.71
C VAL A 558 -4.19 -2.78 12.22
N SER A 559 -3.05 -3.06 12.84
CA SER A 559 -1.77 -2.43 12.45
C SER A 559 -1.24 -2.86 11.09
N GLN A 560 -1.84 -3.88 10.48
CA GLN A 560 -1.49 -4.41 9.15
C GLN A 560 -2.63 -4.14 8.13
N GLY A 561 -3.59 -3.27 8.46
CA GLY A 561 -4.72 -2.94 7.59
C GLY A 561 -5.80 -4.04 7.50
N PHE A 562 -5.72 -5.10 8.30
CA PHE A 562 -6.69 -6.20 8.32
C PHE A 562 -7.87 -5.91 9.26
N SER A 563 -8.52 -4.77 9.08
CA SER A 563 -9.63 -4.31 9.93
C SER A 563 -10.81 -5.28 9.96
N SER A 564 -11.15 -5.91 8.85
CA SER A 564 -12.25 -6.89 8.77
C SER A 564 -11.99 -8.12 9.65
N GLN A 565 -10.76 -8.64 9.63
CA GLN A 565 -10.35 -9.77 10.46
C GLN A 565 -10.33 -9.39 11.95
N ALA A 566 -9.89 -8.17 12.27
CA ALA A 566 -9.93 -7.66 13.65
C ALA A 566 -11.36 -7.55 14.18
N ILE A 567 -12.31 -7.05 13.37
CA ILE A 567 -13.73 -6.99 13.70
C ILE A 567 -14.27 -8.41 13.95
N GLN A 568 -14.01 -9.35 13.04
CA GLN A 568 -14.47 -10.74 13.17
C GLN A 568 -13.95 -11.39 14.46
N ASN A 569 -12.64 -11.23 14.75
CA ASN A 569 -12.04 -11.78 15.96
C ASN A 569 -12.67 -11.20 17.23
N PHE A 570 -12.92 -9.88 17.27
CA PHE A 570 -13.63 -9.24 18.40
C PHE A 570 -15.05 -9.79 18.55
N GLU A 571 -15.81 -9.92 17.46
CA GLU A 571 -17.18 -10.44 17.50
C GLU A 571 -17.26 -11.90 17.95
N GLU A 572 -16.34 -12.75 17.48
CA GLU A 572 -16.23 -14.14 17.93
C GLU A 572 -15.91 -14.19 19.43
N TYR A 573 -14.96 -13.39 19.90
CA TYR A 573 -14.58 -13.34 21.31
C TYR A 573 -15.69 -12.78 22.21
N ILE A 574 -16.44 -11.78 21.72
CA ILE A 574 -17.61 -11.24 22.41
C ILE A 574 -18.67 -12.34 22.57
N LYS A 575 -19.01 -13.10 21.52
CA LYS A 575 -19.98 -14.20 21.61
C LYS A 575 -19.56 -15.24 22.64
N ILE A 576 -18.27 -15.58 22.67
CA ILE A 576 -17.68 -16.50 23.64
C ILE A 576 -17.82 -15.96 25.08
N THR A 577 -17.59 -14.66 25.27
CA THR A 577 -17.68 -13.97 26.55
C THR A 577 -19.14 -13.84 27.03
N GLU A 578 -20.06 -13.48 26.13
CA GLU A 578 -21.51 -13.41 26.36
C GLU A 578 -22.06 -14.77 26.82
N ASN A 579 -21.66 -15.86 26.15
CA ASN A 579 -22.08 -17.21 26.52
C ASN A 579 -21.60 -17.62 27.92
N LYS A 580 -20.44 -17.14 28.37
CA LYS A 580 -19.86 -17.52 29.67
C LYS A 580 -20.43 -16.71 30.83
N PHE A 581 -20.43 -15.39 30.69
CA PHE A 581 -20.72 -14.48 31.79
C PHE A 581 -22.11 -13.83 31.69
N GLY A 582 -22.79 -14.02 30.56
CA GLY A 582 -24.07 -13.38 30.25
C GLY A 582 -23.90 -11.97 29.66
N ASN A 583 -24.92 -11.50 28.94
CA ASN A 583 -24.94 -10.24 28.18
C ASN A 583 -24.84 -8.95 29.03
N SER A 584 -24.66 -9.07 30.35
CA SER A 584 -24.53 -7.93 31.26
C SER A 584 -23.23 -7.97 32.04
N ASP A 585 -22.26 -8.81 31.68
CA ASP A 585 -21.01 -8.87 32.40
C ASP A 585 -20.15 -7.62 32.19
N ILE A 586 -19.50 -7.14 33.25
CA ILE A 586 -18.65 -5.93 33.22
C ILE A 586 -17.50 -6.06 32.21
N HIS A 587 -17.03 -7.26 31.93
CA HIS A 587 -15.98 -7.54 30.95
C HIS A 587 -16.41 -7.21 29.51
N LEU A 588 -17.69 -7.39 29.18
CA LEU A 588 -18.22 -7.06 27.85
C LEU A 588 -18.18 -5.56 27.55
N MET A 589 -18.23 -4.71 28.57
CA MET A 589 -18.17 -3.25 28.41
C MET A 589 -16.93 -2.81 27.64
N VAL A 590 -15.74 -3.31 28.00
CA VAL A 590 -14.48 -2.93 27.34
C VAL A 590 -14.43 -3.46 25.91
N LEU A 591 -14.90 -4.69 25.67
CA LEU A 591 -14.90 -5.28 24.33
C LEU A 591 -15.86 -4.55 23.38
N TYR A 592 -17.06 -4.21 23.85
CA TYR A 592 -18.03 -3.46 23.06
C TYR A 592 -17.48 -2.07 22.70
N ASN A 593 -16.83 -1.38 23.66
CA ASN A 593 -16.21 -0.09 23.40
C ASN A 593 -15.07 -0.20 22.37
N ASP A 594 -14.16 -1.15 22.54
CA ASP A 594 -13.00 -1.32 21.65
C ASP A 594 -13.42 -1.73 20.23
N LEU A 595 -14.41 -2.63 20.10
CA LEU A 595 -14.99 -2.98 18.80
C LEU A 595 -15.66 -1.78 18.14
N ALA A 596 -16.40 -0.96 18.91
CA ALA A 596 -17.05 0.21 18.37
C ALA A 596 -16.08 1.26 17.85
N LEU A 597 -14.93 1.45 18.51
CA LEU A 597 -13.88 2.35 18.03
C LEU A 597 -13.37 1.92 16.65
N ILE A 598 -13.11 0.62 16.47
CA ILE A 598 -12.67 0.06 15.17
C ILE A 598 -13.77 0.18 14.11
N LEU A 599 -15.03 -0.10 14.46
CA LEU A 599 -16.16 0.06 13.53
C LEU A 599 -16.32 1.52 13.08
N LYS A 600 -16.15 2.48 14.00
CA LYS A 600 -16.21 3.92 13.70
C LYS A 600 -15.07 4.34 12.76
N GLU A 601 -13.85 3.87 12.99
CA GLU A 601 -12.70 4.12 12.11
C GLU A 601 -12.92 3.55 10.70
N ASN A 602 -13.66 2.45 10.56
CA ASN A 602 -14.05 1.87 9.28
C ASN A 602 -15.34 2.50 8.68
N GLY A 603 -15.82 3.63 9.22
CA GLY A 603 -17.02 4.33 8.73
C GLY A 603 -18.36 3.62 9.03
N GLN A 604 -18.37 2.55 9.83
CA GLN A 604 -19.58 1.79 10.18
C GLN A 604 -20.25 2.38 11.43
N TYR A 605 -20.66 3.64 11.35
CA TYR A 605 -21.14 4.42 12.50
C TYR A 605 -22.38 3.82 13.18
N ASP A 606 -23.33 3.27 12.42
CA ASP A 606 -24.54 2.66 12.98
C ASP A 606 -24.22 1.44 13.86
N ARG A 607 -23.32 0.56 13.38
CA ARG A 607 -22.85 -0.60 14.14
C ARG A 607 -22.01 -0.17 15.35
N ALA A 608 -21.13 0.83 15.18
CA ALA A 608 -20.38 1.39 16.29
C ALA A 608 -21.31 1.91 17.39
N MET A 609 -22.37 2.63 17.01
CA MET A 609 -23.38 3.15 17.93
C MET A 609 -24.14 2.04 18.66
N GLU A 610 -24.45 0.92 17.99
CA GLU A 610 -25.09 -0.24 18.62
C GLU A 610 -24.22 -0.79 19.77
N PHE A 611 -22.93 -1.03 19.50
CA PHE A 611 -22.01 -1.56 20.51
C PHE A 611 -21.71 -0.55 21.62
N LEU A 612 -21.55 0.74 21.31
CA LEU A 612 -21.39 1.77 22.34
C LEU A 612 -22.59 1.86 23.28
N LYS A 613 -23.82 1.72 22.77
CA LYS A 613 -25.03 1.68 23.61
C LYS A 613 -25.04 0.46 24.53
N LYS A 614 -24.61 -0.71 24.04
CA LYS A 614 -24.43 -1.92 24.87
C LYS A 614 -23.37 -1.69 25.94
N ALA A 615 -22.22 -1.12 25.58
CA ALA A 615 -21.15 -0.77 26.51
C ALA A 615 -21.64 0.20 27.61
N LEU A 616 -22.38 1.25 27.22
CA LEU A 616 -22.92 2.25 28.14
C LEU A 616 -23.95 1.64 29.10
N LEU A 617 -24.81 0.75 28.63
CA LEU A 617 -25.80 0.06 29.46
C LEU A 617 -25.11 -0.75 30.57
N VAL A 618 -24.06 -1.51 30.22
CA VAL A 618 -23.25 -2.26 31.19
C VAL A 618 -22.52 -1.31 32.13
N ALA A 619 -21.87 -0.27 31.62
CA ALA A 619 -21.14 0.71 32.42
C ALA A 619 -22.03 1.39 33.46
N LYS A 620 -23.20 1.90 33.06
CA LYS A 620 -24.17 2.53 33.96
C LYS A 620 -24.65 1.59 35.06
N LYS A 621 -24.89 0.32 34.74
CA LYS A 621 -25.39 -0.68 35.68
C LYS A 621 -24.37 -1.04 36.77
N TYR A 622 -23.09 -1.19 36.42
CA TYR A 622 -22.06 -1.71 37.34
C TYR A 622 -21.17 -0.63 37.93
N LEU A 623 -20.88 0.43 37.19
CA LEU A 623 -19.95 1.49 37.59
C LEU A 623 -20.67 2.78 38.02
N GLY A 624 -21.93 2.93 37.63
CA GLY A 624 -22.72 4.15 37.86
C GLY A 624 -22.51 5.21 36.76
N GLU A 625 -23.39 6.22 36.75
CA GLU A 625 -23.44 7.21 35.67
C GLU A 625 -22.24 8.17 35.64
N ASN A 626 -21.63 8.44 36.79
CA ASN A 626 -20.54 9.41 36.95
C ASN A 626 -19.15 8.76 36.97
N ASN A 627 -19.04 7.47 36.67
CA ASN A 627 -17.75 6.80 36.59
C ASN A 627 -16.97 7.20 35.33
N ASP A 628 -15.65 7.35 35.45
CA ASP A 628 -14.74 7.74 34.36
C ASP A 628 -14.89 6.86 33.10
N GLN A 629 -15.09 5.54 33.26
CA GLN A 629 -15.28 4.63 32.12
C GLN A 629 -16.65 4.84 31.47
N THR A 630 -17.71 5.04 32.28
CA THR A 630 -19.05 5.38 31.78
C THR A 630 -19.02 6.69 30.98
N LEU A 631 -18.31 7.70 31.48
CA LEU A 631 -18.13 8.99 30.83
C LEU A 631 -17.27 8.88 29.57
N THR A 632 -16.26 8.01 29.56
CA THR A 632 -15.43 7.74 28.37
C THR A 632 -16.27 7.12 27.23
N ILE A 633 -17.13 6.15 27.55
CA ILE A 633 -18.05 5.55 26.58
C ILE A 633 -19.08 6.58 26.10
N THR A 634 -19.59 7.41 27.01
CA THR A 634 -20.53 8.49 26.65
C THR A 634 -19.87 9.53 25.74
N ASN A 635 -18.59 9.86 25.98
CA ASN A 635 -17.79 10.71 25.09
C ASN A 635 -17.62 10.07 23.70
N ALA A 636 -17.36 8.76 23.63
CA ALA A 636 -17.28 8.04 22.34
C ALA A 636 -18.62 8.03 21.58
N ILE A 637 -19.76 8.00 22.29
CA ILE A 637 -21.10 8.16 21.68
C ILE A 637 -21.26 9.56 21.09
N GLY A 638 -20.91 10.60 21.85
CA GLY A 638 -20.94 11.99 21.37
C GLY A 638 -20.04 12.21 20.14
N ASP A 639 -18.84 11.64 20.16
CA ASP A 639 -17.91 11.62 19.04
C ASP A 639 -18.49 10.91 17.81
N THR A 640 -19.19 9.79 18.00
CA THR A 640 -19.84 9.06 16.90
C THR A 640 -21.00 9.85 16.30
N TYR A 641 -21.80 10.56 17.11
CA TYR A 641 -22.82 11.47 16.58
C TYR A 641 -22.22 12.61 15.75
N ARG A 642 -21.04 13.13 16.14
CA ARG A 642 -20.30 14.12 15.35
C ARG A 642 -19.92 13.57 13.98
N GLU A 643 -19.36 12.36 13.91
CA GLU A 643 -19.01 11.70 12.64
C GLU A 643 -20.24 11.51 11.74
N MET A 644 -21.40 11.22 12.34
CA MET A 644 -22.69 11.14 11.64
C MET A 644 -23.27 12.52 11.26
N LYS A 645 -22.59 13.62 11.59
CA LYS A 645 -23.03 15.02 11.40
C LYS A 645 -24.31 15.40 12.15
N ASP A 646 -24.68 14.64 13.18
CA ASP A 646 -25.78 14.96 14.10
C ASP A 646 -25.23 15.81 15.27
N TYR A 647 -24.90 17.07 14.95
CA TYR A 647 -24.21 17.97 15.87
C TYR A 647 -25.03 18.29 17.13
N ASP A 648 -26.38 18.30 17.04
CA ASP A 648 -27.25 18.60 18.17
C ASP A 648 -27.15 17.51 19.25
N LYS A 649 -27.28 16.23 18.85
CA LYS A 649 -27.10 15.11 19.80
C LYS A 649 -25.67 14.98 20.28
N ALA A 650 -24.69 15.27 19.43
CA ALA A 650 -23.28 15.28 19.81
C ALA A 650 -23.03 16.32 20.92
N GLU A 651 -23.49 17.56 20.72
CA GLU A 651 -23.38 18.64 21.70
C GLU A 651 -24.09 18.30 23.01
N GLU A 652 -25.33 17.83 22.96
CA GLU A 652 -26.09 17.43 24.16
C GLU A 652 -25.33 16.35 24.96
N THR A 653 -24.87 15.30 24.28
CA THR A 653 -24.18 14.17 24.89
C THR A 653 -22.83 14.57 25.49
N LEU A 654 -22.03 15.35 24.76
CA LEU A 654 -20.71 15.79 25.21
C LEU A 654 -20.81 16.84 26.32
N THR A 655 -21.82 17.71 26.26
CA THR A 655 -22.09 18.70 27.32
C THR A 655 -22.51 18.02 28.62
N TYR A 656 -23.30 16.94 28.53
CA TYR A 656 -23.60 16.08 29.69
C TYR A 656 -22.32 15.53 30.32
N VAL A 657 -21.39 14.99 29.52
CA VAL A 657 -20.10 14.49 30.02
C VAL A 657 -19.29 15.62 30.66
N TYR A 658 -19.22 16.78 30.01
CA TYR A 658 -18.49 17.94 30.50
C TYR A 658 -18.98 18.40 31.88
N TYR A 659 -20.29 18.56 32.09
CA TYR A 659 -20.84 19.01 33.37
C TYR A 659 -20.69 17.98 34.49
N ASN A 660 -20.81 16.69 34.20
CA ASN A 660 -20.61 15.64 35.20
C ASN A 660 -19.14 15.60 35.68
N ILE A 661 -18.18 15.82 34.78
CA ILE A 661 -16.76 15.94 35.16
C ILE A 661 -16.53 17.22 35.96
N LEU A 662 -17.09 18.35 35.52
CA LEU A 662 -16.87 19.65 36.16
C LEU A 662 -17.43 19.69 37.60
N GLY A 663 -18.62 19.13 37.81
CA GLY A 663 -19.25 19.03 39.14
C GLY A 663 -18.39 18.22 40.12
N ASP A 664 -17.80 17.13 39.66
CA ASP A 664 -16.90 16.29 40.45
C ASP A 664 -15.54 16.95 40.72
N VAL A 665 -14.94 17.60 39.72
CA VAL A 665 -13.66 18.32 39.86
C VAL A 665 -13.79 19.49 40.83
N ILE A 666 -14.89 20.25 40.78
CA ILE A 666 -15.16 21.34 41.72
C ILE A 666 -15.29 20.80 43.15
N ASN A 667 -16.06 19.72 43.35
CA ASN A 667 -16.24 19.10 44.67
C ASN A 667 -14.92 18.53 45.24
N ASP A 668 -14.06 17.98 44.39
CA ASP A 668 -12.76 17.42 44.79
C ASP A 668 -11.72 18.51 45.09
N VAL A 669 -11.70 19.61 44.31
CA VAL A 669 -10.88 20.81 44.61
C VAL A 669 -11.29 21.45 45.93
N ILE A 670 -12.60 21.51 46.23
CA ILE A 670 -13.11 22.01 47.52
C ILE A 670 -12.66 21.11 48.69
N LYS A 671 -12.74 19.78 48.55
CA LYS A 671 -12.26 18.82 49.57
C LYS A 671 -10.74 18.81 49.74
N ARG A 672 -9.95 19.14 48.71
CA ARG A 672 -8.48 19.11 48.78
C ARG A 672 -7.89 20.40 49.32
N LYS A 673 -8.53 21.55 49.09
CA LYS A 673 -8.21 22.80 49.79
C LYS A 673 -8.32 22.67 51.31
N SER A 674 -9.17 21.78 51.82
CA SER A 674 -9.24 21.51 53.26
C SER A 674 -8.16 20.54 53.77
N ASN A 675 -7.54 19.72 52.91
CA ASN A 675 -6.73 18.57 53.33
C ASN A 675 -5.26 18.53 52.81
N ASN A 676 -4.78 19.54 52.08
CA ASN A 676 -3.36 19.74 51.73
C ASN A 676 -2.60 18.50 51.17
N THR A 677 -3.18 17.78 50.20
CA THR A 677 -2.61 16.55 49.61
C THR A 677 -2.30 16.70 48.11
N LEU A 678 -1.23 16.05 47.64
CA LEU A 678 -0.81 15.98 46.22
C LEU A 678 -1.81 15.17 45.36
N PRO A 679 -1.85 15.35 44.01
CA PRO A 679 -2.82 14.66 43.15
C PRO A 679 -2.58 13.14 43.06
N ASN A 680 -3.57 12.34 43.50
CA ASN A 680 -3.63 10.89 43.23
C ASN A 680 -3.96 10.56 41.76
N GLU A 681 -3.66 9.32 41.35
CA GLU A 681 -3.90 8.75 40.01
C GLU A 681 -5.35 8.92 39.49
N GLU A 682 -6.35 8.92 40.37
CA GLU A 682 -7.76 9.18 40.01
C GLU A 682 -8.01 10.60 39.45
N VAL A 683 -7.25 11.61 39.89
CA VAL A 683 -7.37 12.97 39.33
C VAL A 683 -6.76 13.06 37.95
N VAL A 684 -5.68 12.31 37.70
CA VAL A 684 -5.05 12.22 36.38
C VAL A 684 -6.00 11.58 35.37
N LYS A 685 -6.77 10.55 35.78
CA LYS A 685 -7.79 9.90 34.93
C LYS A 685 -8.98 10.82 34.62
N LYS A 686 -9.50 11.57 35.60
CA LYS A 686 -10.56 12.57 35.36
C LYS A 686 -10.13 13.72 34.44
N PHE A 687 -8.86 14.10 34.55
CA PHE A 687 -8.25 15.10 33.68
C PHE A 687 -8.16 14.63 32.23
N PHE A 688 -7.94 13.32 32.01
CA PHE A 688 -7.93 12.73 30.68
C PHE A 688 -9.30 12.79 29.99
N VAL A 689 -10.39 12.41 30.69
CA VAL A 689 -11.74 12.52 30.12
C VAL A 689 -12.11 13.98 29.86
N PHE A 690 -11.69 14.91 30.72
CA PHE A 690 -11.86 16.35 30.50
C PHE A 690 -11.19 16.83 29.20
N ILE A 691 -9.98 16.37 28.90
CA ILE A 691 -9.28 16.72 27.66
C ILE A 691 -10.05 16.19 26.44
N LEU A 692 -10.47 14.92 26.47
CA LEU A 692 -11.20 14.29 25.37
C LEU A 692 -12.53 15.00 25.07
N VAL A 693 -13.33 15.30 26.11
CA VAL A 693 -14.64 15.93 25.92
C VAL A 693 -14.51 17.37 25.39
N ASN A 694 -13.53 18.13 25.86
CA ASN A 694 -13.28 19.48 25.35
C ASN A 694 -12.80 19.45 23.90
N ASN A 695 -11.94 18.51 23.52
CA ASN A 695 -11.53 18.33 22.13
C ASN A 695 -12.72 18.00 21.23
N ASN A 696 -13.59 17.08 21.66
CA ASN A 696 -14.74 16.67 20.86
C ASN A 696 -15.84 17.75 20.80
N LEU A 697 -16.10 18.47 21.89
CA LEU A 697 -16.99 19.65 21.89
C LEU A 697 -16.46 20.73 20.95
N ALA A 698 -15.15 20.97 20.95
CA ALA A 698 -14.55 21.95 20.06
C ALA A 698 -14.77 21.58 18.59
N LEU A 699 -14.59 20.29 18.24
CA LEU A 699 -14.86 19.78 16.89
C LEU A 699 -16.35 19.90 16.51
N VAL A 700 -17.28 19.70 17.45
CA VAL A 700 -18.72 19.93 17.23
C VAL A 700 -19.02 21.41 16.97
N TYR A 701 -18.50 22.30 17.82
CA TYR A 701 -18.66 23.75 17.64
C TYR A 701 -18.02 24.26 16.34
N GLN A 702 -16.88 23.71 15.95
CA GLN A 702 -16.23 24.00 14.67
C GLN A 702 -17.13 23.58 13.50
N GLY A 703 -17.70 22.36 13.52
CA GLY A 703 -18.67 21.91 12.52
C GLY A 703 -19.93 22.77 12.42
N GLN A 704 -20.37 23.34 13.55
CA GLN A 704 -21.48 24.31 13.62
C GLN A 704 -21.07 25.76 13.28
N LYS A 705 -19.80 26.02 12.96
CA LYS A 705 -19.21 27.36 12.71
C LYS A 705 -19.22 28.31 13.91
N ARG A 706 -19.31 27.77 15.13
CA ARG A 706 -19.24 28.47 16.42
C ARG A 706 -17.78 28.58 16.89
N TYR A 707 -16.97 29.30 16.12
CA TYR A 707 -15.51 29.27 16.27
C TYR A 707 -14.99 29.77 17.63
N ASN A 708 -15.63 30.75 18.25
CA ASN A 708 -15.20 31.26 19.57
C ASN A 708 -15.36 30.20 20.68
N GLU A 709 -16.44 29.41 20.63
CA GLU A 709 -16.70 28.34 21.60
C GLU A 709 -15.75 27.16 21.37
N ALA A 710 -15.46 26.83 20.10
CA ALA A 710 -14.45 25.87 19.73
C ALA A 710 -13.05 26.27 20.24
N GLU A 711 -12.65 27.52 20.02
CA GLU A 711 -11.36 28.06 20.46
C GLU A 711 -11.19 27.95 21.98
N ASN A 712 -12.24 28.29 22.74
CA ASN A 712 -12.24 28.19 24.19
C ASN A 712 -12.06 26.74 24.66
N CYS A 713 -12.79 25.79 24.05
CA CYS A 713 -12.70 24.37 24.41
C CYS A 713 -11.30 23.80 24.13
N TYR A 714 -10.71 24.07 22.95
CA TYR A 714 -9.35 23.66 22.65
C TYR A 714 -8.32 24.26 23.61
N LYS A 715 -8.45 25.55 23.96
CA LYS A 715 -7.55 26.20 24.94
C LYS A 715 -7.67 25.57 26.33
N LEU A 716 -8.87 25.23 26.79
CA LEU A 716 -9.07 24.53 28.06
C LEU A 716 -8.42 23.13 28.06
N ALA A 717 -8.52 22.40 26.94
CA ALA A 717 -7.84 21.11 26.78
C ALA A 717 -6.31 21.26 26.80
N LEU A 718 -5.76 22.27 26.10
CA LEU A 718 -4.30 22.52 26.09
C LEU A 718 -3.76 23.00 27.44
N GLN A 719 -4.48 23.88 28.14
CA GLN A 719 -4.14 24.30 29.51
C GLN A 719 -4.04 23.10 30.45
N SER A 720 -4.94 22.14 30.27
CA SER A 720 -4.91 20.89 31.02
C SER A 720 -3.61 20.13 30.67
N LEU A 721 -3.32 19.94 29.39
CA LEU A 721 -2.14 19.21 28.92
C LEU A 721 -0.79 19.92 29.13
N GLU A 722 -0.74 21.11 29.75
CA GLU A 722 0.49 21.92 29.84
C GLU A 722 1.64 21.24 30.60
N LYS A 723 1.34 20.36 31.57
CA LYS A 723 2.35 19.54 32.27
C LYS A 723 2.74 18.27 31.52
N TYR A 724 2.07 17.97 30.42
CA TYR A 724 2.16 16.74 29.65
C TYR A 724 2.35 17.06 28.14
N ARG A 725 3.17 18.08 27.83
CA ARG A 725 3.39 18.57 26.45
C ARG A 725 3.95 17.51 25.51
N GLU A 726 4.66 16.52 26.01
CA GLU A 726 5.24 15.41 25.23
C GLU A 726 4.19 14.33 24.86
N THR A 727 2.92 14.51 25.20
CA THR A 727 1.88 13.51 24.90
C THR A 727 1.25 13.68 23.51
N ILE A 728 0.79 12.56 22.95
CA ILE A 728 0.07 12.54 21.66
C ILE A 728 -1.21 13.39 21.67
N TYR A 729 -1.85 13.51 22.84
CA TYR A 729 -3.05 14.32 23.03
C TYR A 729 -2.73 15.82 22.91
N PHE A 730 -1.56 16.28 23.37
CA PHE A 730 -1.15 17.67 23.18
C PHE A 730 -0.96 17.98 21.69
N ALA A 731 -0.30 17.10 20.95
CA ALA A 731 -0.12 17.25 19.52
C ALA A 731 -1.47 17.25 18.77
N GLN A 732 -2.39 16.34 19.11
CA GLN A 732 -3.71 16.26 18.47
C GLN A 732 -4.56 17.52 18.71
N VAL A 733 -4.67 17.97 19.97
CA VAL A 733 -5.45 19.17 20.30
C VAL A 733 -4.82 20.42 19.69
N SER A 734 -3.49 20.51 19.65
CA SER A 734 -2.77 21.60 18.98
C SER A 734 -3.06 21.61 17.47
N ASN A 735 -3.06 20.44 16.83
CA ASN A 735 -3.39 20.32 15.40
C ASN A 735 -4.83 20.78 15.12
N ASN A 736 -5.78 20.32 15.92
CA ASN A 736 -7.19 20.68 15.74
C ASN A 736 -7.41 22.19 15.95
N LEU A 737 -6.75 22.81 16.94
CA LEU A 737 -6.78 24.25 17.13
C LEU A 737 -6.12 25.02 15.98
N GLY A 738 -5.04 24.49 15.41
CA GLY A 738 -4.43 25.03 14.19
C GLY A 738 -5.41 25.01 13.01
N GLY A 739 -6.14 23.91 12.83
CA GLY A 739 -7.20 23.78 11.82
C GLY A 739 -8.32 24.79 12.01
N LEU A 740 -8.78 24.99 13.25
CA LEU A 740 -9.77 26.03 13.57
C LEU A 740 -9.27 27.44 13.20
N TYR A 741 -8.02 27.78 13.52
CA TYR A 741 -7.47 29.09 13.16
C TYR A 741 -7.34 29.28 11.65
N LEU A 742 -7.04 28.22 10.91
CA LEU A 742 -7.04 28.24 9.45
C LEU A 742 -8.44 28.54 8.88
N GLU A 743 -9.50 27.91 9.42
CA GLU A 743 -10.89 28.24 9.06
C GLU A 743 -11.30 29.67 9.40
N MET A 744 -10.73 30.24 10.48
CA MET A 744 -10.94 31.65 10.86
C MET A 744 -10.11 32.64 10.02
N GLY A 745 -9.23 32.17 9.13
CA GLY A 745 -8.31 33.00 8.36
C GLY A 745 -7.10 33.53 9.15
N LYS A 746 -6.86 33.02 10.37
CA LYS A 746 -5.74 33.39 11.26
C LYS A 746 -4.51 32.51 10.97
N GLN A 747 -3.83 32.81 9.87
CA GLN A 747 -2.78 31.93 9.31
C GLN A 747 -1.53 31.81 10.18
N GLU A 748 -1.08 32.89 10.84
CA GLU A 748 0.12 32.88 11.68
C GLU A 748 -0.07 32.04 12.95
N GLU A 749 -1.24 32.16 13.59
CA GLU A 749 -1.59 31.35 14.74
C GLU A 749 -1.69 29.88 14.37
N ALA A 750 -2.34 29.55 13.25
CA ALA A 750 -2.43 28.19 12.73
C ALA A 750 -1.03 27.57 12.52
N GLU A 751 -0.12 28.30 11.88
CA GLU A 751 1.25 27.83 11.63
C GLU A 751 2.00 27.50 12.92
N ASN A 752 1.84 28.32 13.96
CA ASN A 752 2.50 28.10 15.24
C ASN A 752 2.04 26.80 15.92
N TYR A 753 0.71 26.56 15.96
CA TYR A 753 0.18 25.35 16.57
C TYR A 753 0.52 24.09 15.78
N PHE A 754 0.50 24.14 14.45
CA PHE A 754 0.95 23.02 13.63
C PHE A 754 2.45 22.73 13.86
N LYS A 755 3.31 23.76 13.98
CA LYS A 755 4.75 23.57 14.27
C LYS A 755 4.97 22.91 15.63
N GLN A 756 4.23 23.32 16.64
CA GLN A 756 4.29 22.70 17.97
C GLN A 756 3.87 21.22 17.91
N ALA A 757 2.76 20.91 17.23
CA ALA A 757 2.28 19.55 17.07
C ALA A 757 3.29 18.66 16.32
N ARG A 758 3.94 19.20 15.28
CA ARG A 758 4.97 18.48 14.51
C ARG A 758 6.25 18.25 15.31
N GLN A 759 6.69 19.21 16.11
CA GLN A 759 7.89 19.05 16.93
C GLN A 759 7.73 17.89 17.92
N ILE A 760 6.61 17.88 18.65
CA ILE A 760 6.28 16.83 19.62
C ILE A 760 6.22 15.47 18.91
N ASN A 761 5.56 15.43 17.75
CA ASN A 761 5.46 14.19 17.01
C ASN A 761 6.78 13.71 16.41
N LYS A 762 7.70 14.58 16.04
CA LYS A 762 9.02 14.19 15.50
C LYS A 762 9.95 13.64 16.59
N GLU A 763 9.86 14.20 17.80
CA GLU A 763 10.73 13.83 18.93
C GLU A 763 10.25 12.60 19.69
N THR A 764 8.94 12.39 19.76
CA THR A 764 8.33 11.43 20.70
C THR A 764 7.63 10.26 20.00
N PHE A 765 7.23 10.44 18.75
CA PHE A 765 6.31 9.54 18.05
C PHE A 765 6.90 9.10 16.70
N ASP A 766 6.72 7.83 16.34
CA ASP A 766 7.08 7.30 15.04
C ASP A 766 6.33 8.09 13.94
N PRO A 767 6.97 8.50 12.83
CA PRO A 767 6.31 9.17 11.69
C PRO A 767 5.01 8.50 11.21
N LYS A 768 4.82 7.21 11.55
CA LYS A 768 3.71 6.32 11.22
C LYS A 768 2.35 6.61 11.89
N TYR A 769 2.31 7.38 12.97
CA TYR A 769 1.07 7.57 13.73
C TYR A 769 0.04 8.49 13.02
N THR A 770 -1.26 8.23 13.21
CA THR A 770 -2.37 9.00 12.62
C THR A 770 -2.30 10.51 12.87
N THR A 771 -1.87 10.91 14.07
CA THR A 771 -1.70 12.33 14.42
C THR A 771 -0.59 13.01 13.60
N ASN A 772 0.44 12.28 13.16
CA ASN A 772 1.46 12.80 12.26
C ASN A 772 0.91 13.07 10.86
N ARG A 773 0.07 12.16 10.36
CA ARG A 773 -0.58 12.28 9.05
C ARG A 773 -1.51 13.50 8.98
N LEU A 774 -2.38 13.64 9.98
CA LEU A 774 -3.31 14.77 10.07
C LEU A 774 -2.57 16.12 10.17
N ASN A 775 -1.44 16.18 10.87
CA ASN A 775 -0.62 17.40 10.93
C ASN A 775 -0.06 17.78 9.55
N LEU A 776 0.48 16.82 8.79
CA LEU A 776 1.05 17.08 7.46
C LEU A 776 0.00 17.57 6.47
N GLY A 777 -1.19 16.97 6.47
CA GLY A 777 -2.30 17.40 5.63
C GLY A 777 -2.75 18.84 5.94
N HIS A 778 -2.89 19.19 7.22
CA HIS A 778 -3.26 20.56 7.60
C HIS A 778 -2.18 21.60 7.30
N PHE A 779 -0.88 21.24 7.43
CA PHE A 779 0.21 22.11 7.01
C PHE A 779 0.22 22.35 5.50
N ALA A 780 -0.04 21.31 4.71
CA ALA A 780 -0.15 21.46 3.27
C ALA A 780 -1.28 22.42 2.90
N LEU A 781 -2.45 22.27 3.52
CA LEU A 781 -3.59 23.18 3.30
C LEU A 781 -3.27 24.63 3.71
N LEU A 782 -2.53 24.82 4.82
CA LEU A 782 -2.07 26.15 5.23
C LEU A 782 -1.18 26.79 4.16
N TYR A 783 -0.21 26.04 3.63
CA TYR A 783 0.72 26.54 2.62
C TYR A 783 0.04 26.76 1.26
N ILE A 784 -0.96 25.96 0.90
CA ILE A 784 -1.84 26.23 -0.25
C ILE A 784 -2.52 27.60 -0.07
N ASN A 785 -3.12 27.86 1.10
CA ASN A 785 -3.81 29.12 1.39
C ASN A 785 -2.87 30.35 1.48
N GLN A 786 -1.59 30.13 1.80
CA GLN A 786 -0.54 31.16 1.77
C GLN A 786 0.10 31.33 0.39
N ASN A 787 -0.33 30.56 -0.62
CA ASN A 787 0.28 30.49 -1.94
C ASN A 787 1.76 30.06 -1.94
N ARG A 788 2.17 29.26 -0.95
CA ARG A 788 3.51 28.64 -0.82
C ARG A 788 3.44 27.20 -1.35
N LEU A 789 3.16 27.09 -2.65
CA LEU A 789 2.82 25.83 -3.30
C LEU A 789 3.94 24.77 -3.24
N ASP A 790 5.20 25.18 -3.36
CA ASP A 790 6.35 24.25 -3.33
C ASP A 790 6.48 23.54 -1.97
N GLU A 791 6.25 24.26 -0.88
CA GLU A 791 6.28 23.69 0.47
C GLU A 791 5.06 22.80 0.75
N ALA A 792 3.91 23.16 0.20
CA ALA A 792 2.71 22.33 0.29
C ALA A 792 2.89 21.00 -0.47
N GLU A 793 3.53 21.03 -1.65
CA GLU A 793 3.84 19.83 -2.43
C GLU A 793 4.76 18.89 -1.63
N GLU A 794 5.85 19.40 -1.07
CA GLU A 794 6.81 18.58 -0.31
C GLU A 794 6.13 17.83 0.84
N LEU A 795 5.27 18.52 1.59
CA LEU A 795 4.53 17.93 2.72
C LEU A 795 3.51 16.88 2.29
N LEU A 796 2.80 17.10 1.18
CA LEU A 796 1.83 16.12 0.67
C LEU A 796 2.52 14.87 0.14
N LEU A 797 3.72 15.00 -0.44
CA LEU A 797 4.52 13.86 -0.86
C LEU A 797 5.07 13.07 0.32
N GLU A 798 5.54 13.77 1.37
CA GLU A 798 5.92 13.15 2.64
C GLU A 798 4.73 12.38 3.23
N LEU A 799 3.53 12.99 3.24
CA LEU A 799 2.30 12.35 3.71
C LEU A 799 1.95 11.08 2.90
N LEU A 800 2.02 11.14 1.58
CA LEU A 800 1.73 10.01 0.70
C LEU A 800 2.77 8.89 0.83
N GLU A 801 4.04 9.22 1.06
CA GLU A 801 5.09 8.22 1.33
C GLU A 801 4.86 7.52 2.69
N ILE A 802 4.43 8.26 3.70
CA ILE A 802 4.03 7.72 5.00
C ILE A 802 2.78 6.84 4.88
N GLN A 803 1.75 7.26 4.14
CA GLN A 803 0.54 6.47 3.92
C GLN A 803 0.84 5.16 3.18
N PHE A 804 1.65 5.22 2.11
CA PHE A 804 1.95 4.08 1.24
C PHE A 804 2.85 3.00 1.88
N ASN A 805 3.87 3.40 2.63
CA ASN A 805 4.82 2.41 3.16
C ASN A 805 4.23 1.58 4.33
N LEU A 806 3.04 1.93 4.85
CA LEU A 806 2.71 1.62 6.24
C LEU A 806 1.27 1.24 6.59
N LEU A 807 0.27 1.70 5.85
CA LEU A 807 -1.11 1.62 6.35
C LEU A 807 -2.11 0.93 5.42
N ASP A 808 -1.69 0.46 4.23
CA ASP A 808 -2.58 -0.16 3.22
C ASP A 808 -3.83 0.68 2.87
N ASP A 809 -3.95 1.93 3.37
CA ASP A 809 -5.09 2.82 3.21
C ASP A 809 -4.58 4.21 2.81
N LEU A 810 -4.96 4.65 1.61
CA LEU A 810 -4.77 6.02 1.15
C LEU A 810 -5.99 6.81 1.57
N GLU A 811 -5.82 7.85 2.39
CA GLU A 811 -6.87 8.85 2.53
C GLU A 811 -7.01 9.57 1.17
N PRO A 812 -8.15 9.46 0.46
CA PRO A 812 -8.33 10.04 -0.87
C PRO A 812 -8.11 11.57 -0.91
N ASP A 813 -8.30 12.22 0.24
CA ASP A 813 -8.17 13.65 0.41
C ASP A 813 -6.73 14.16 0.15
N SER A 814 -5.68 13.35 0.40
CA SER A 814 -4.28 13.75 0.14
C SER A 814 -4.01 14.02 -1.34
N LEU A 815 -4.57 13.21 -2.24
CA LEU A 815 -4.40 13.37 -3.70
C LEU A 815 -5.22 14.54 -4.25
N LYS A 816 -6.36 14.86 -3.61
CA LYS A 816 -7.16 16.03 -3.94
C LYS A 816 -6.38 17.34 -3.70
N TYR A 817 -5.65 17.46 -2.60
CA TYR A 817 -4.83 18.66 -2.35
C TYR A 817 -3.70 18.84 -3.38
N LEU A 818 -3.11 17.75 -3.89
CA LEU A 818 -2.15 17.83 -4.99
C LEU A 818 -2.80 18.31 -6.30
N HIS A 819 -4.05 17.91 -6.58
CA HIS A 819 -4.81 18.43 -7.72
C HIS A 819 -5.08 19.93 -7.61
N GLU A 820 -5.43 20.41 -6.41
CA GLU A 820 -5.63 21.83 -6.15
C GLU A 820 -4.36 22.65 -6.42
N ILE A 821 -3.18 22.14 -6.03
CA ILE A 821 -1.89 22.78 -6.34
C ILE A 821 -1.62 22.78 -7.86
N ALA A 822 -1.85 21.65 -8.55
CA ALA A 822 -1.64 21.56 -9.99
C ALA A 822 -2.54 22.53 -10.77
N SER A 823 -3.80 22.66 -10.36
CA SER A 823 -4.74 23.64 -10.90
C SER A 823 -4.28 25.09 -10.66
N GLU A 824 -3.74 25.38 -9.48
CA GLU A 824 -3.25 26.73 -9.15
C GLU A 824 -2.01 27.13 -9.98
N TYR A 825 -1.05 26.21 -10.17
CA TYR A 825 0.06 26.42 -11.10
C TYR A 825 -0.44 26.68 -12.52
N PHE A 826 -1.44 25.92 -12.99
CA PHE A 826 -2.02 26.09 -14.33
C PHE A 826 -2.68 27.47 -14.51
N ASN A 827 -3.49 27.90 -13.54
CA ASN A 827 -4.18 29.20 -13.58
C ASN A 827 -3.23 30.40 -13.59
N LYS A 828 -2.06 30.27 -12.97
CA LYS A 828 -1.01 31.31 -12.93
C LYS A 828 -0.08 31.31 -14.15
N GLY A 829 -0.26 30.37 -15.06
CA GLY A 829 0.57 30.24 -16.27
C GLY A 829 1.90 29.50 -16.05
N PHE A 830 2.07 28.84 -14.90
CA PHE A 830 3.20 27.98 -14.59
C PHE A 830 2.99 26.57 -15.16
N TYR A 831 2.88 26.48 -16.49
CA TYR A 831 2.46 25.26 -17.17
C TYR A 831 3.43 24.08 -17.00
N ASP A 832 4.74 24.34 -16.90
CA ASP A 832 5.74 23.28 -16.72
C ASP A 832 5.61 22.62 -15.33
N GLN A 833 5.37 23.42 -14.29
CA GLN A 833 5.17 22.93 -12.91
C GLN A 833 3.82 22.19 -12.78
N ALA A 834 2.77 22.71 -13.42
CA ALA A 834 1.49 22.03 -13.51
C ALA A 834 1.59 20.68 -14.25
N GLU A 835 2.39 20.62 -15.33
CA GLU A 835 2.65 19.39 -16.08
C GLU A 835 3.39 18.36 -15.20
N GLU A 836 4.50 18.77 -14.58
CA GLU A 836 5.32 17.89 -13.73
C GLU A 836 4.51 17.30 -12.58
N LEU A 837 3.74 18.14 -11.89
CA LEU A 837 2.90 17.71 -10.79
C LEU A 837 1.75 16.81 -11.25
N SER A 838 1.06 17.16 -12.35
CA SER A 838 -0.01 16.32 -12.91
C SER A 838 0.52 14.96 -13.39
N LEU A 839 1.74 14.90 -13.94
CA LEU A 839 2.41 13.66 -14.29
C LEU A 839 2.67 12.80 -13.06
N LYS A 840 3.16 13.41 -11.99
CA LYS A 840 3.44 12.76 -10.72
C LYS A 840 2.16 12.23 -10.09
N ILE A 841 1.09 13.01 -10.06
CA ILE A 841 -0.22 12.60 -9.57
C ILE A 841 -0.76 11.42 -10.39
N ASN A 842 -0.68 11.46 -11.73
CA ASN A 842 -1.08 10.34 -12.58
C ASN A 842 -0.24 9.08 -12.32
N GLN A 843 1.07 9.23 -12.11
CA GLN A 843 1.94 8.11 -11.72
C GLN A 843 1.56 7.56 -10.35
N LEU A 844 1.17 8.43 -9.41
CA LEU A 844 0.69 8.04 -8.10
C LEU A 844 -0.63 7.26 -8.20
N TYR A 845 -1.63 7.74 -8.93
CA TYR A 845 -2.87 6.97 -9.19
C TYR A 845 -2.60 5.62 -9.84
N LYS A 846 -1.68 5.54 -10.82
CA LYS A 846 -1.26 4.26 -11.43
C LYS A 846 -0.54 3.35 -10.45
N LYS A 847 0.39 3.90 -9.66
CA LYS A 847 1.12 3.19 -8.61
C LYS A 847 0.16 2.64 -7.54
N PHE A 848 -0.86 3.42 -7.18
CA PHE A 848 -1.86 3.07 -6.18
C PHE A 848 -3.03 2.26 -6.76
N GLN A 849 -2.99 1.92 -8.05
CA GLN A 849 -4.06 1.20 -8.77
C GLN A 849 -5.45 1.87 -8.68
N LEU A 850 -5.52 3.15 -8.33
CA LEU A 850 -6.74 3.97 -8.22
C LEU A 850 -7.20 4.50 -9.59
N THR A 851 -6.93 3.75 -10.67
CA THR A 851 -7.19 4.21 -12.05
C THR A 851 -8.66 4.12 -12.48
N ASN A 852 -9.52 3.55 -11.63
CA ASN A 852 -10.97 3.44 -11.87
C ASN A 852 -11.75 4.36 -10.91
N SER A 853 -11.36 5.63 -10.82
CA SER A 853 -12.00 6.66 -9.98
C SER A 853 -12.25 7.96 -10.75
N ILE A 854 -13.18 8.80 -10.25
CA ILE A 854 -13.50 10.11 -10.86
C ILE A 854 -12.29 11.05 -10.72
N GLU A 855 -11.61 11.00 -9.58
CA GLU A 855 -10.44 11.83 -9.25
C GLU A 855 -9.23 11.50 -10.16
N TYR A 856 -9.13 10.25 -10.63
CA TYR A 856 -8.16 9.89 -11.66
C TYR A 856 -8.55 10.46 -13.02
N CYS A 857 -9.84 10.50 -13.38
CA CYS A 857 -10.29 11.14 -14.61
C CYS A 857 -10.00 12.65 -14.60
N GLU A 858 -10.20 13.31 -13.45
CA GLU A 858 -9.83 14.72 -13.25
C GLU A 858 -8.32 14.92 -13.44
N SER A 859 -7.49 14.02 -12.89
CA SER A 859 -6.03 14.00 -13.09
C SER A 859 -5.63 13.95 -14.58
N LEU A 860 -6.30 13.11 -15.35
CA LEU A 860 -6.06 12.96 -16.78
C LEU A 860 -6.47 14.22 -17.55
N ASN A 861 -7.60 14.84 -17.17
CA ASN A 861 -8.08 16.09 -17.76
C ASN A 861 -7.10 17.24 -17.54
N PHE A 862 -6.56 17.41 -16.32
CA PHE A 862 -5.57 18.44 -16.02
C PHE A 862 -4.27 18.23 -16.80
N LEU A 863 -3.79 16.99 -16.91
CA LEU A 863 -2.60 16.68 -17.70
C LEU A 863 -2.83 16.92 -19.21
N ALA A 864 -3.99 16.53 -19.73
CA ALA A 864 -4.37 16.78 -21.13
C ALA A 864 -4.44 18.28 -21.44
N ALA A 865 -5.04 19.08 -20.55
CA ALA A 865 -5.08 20.53 -20.67
C ALA A 865 -3.67 21.14 -20.69
N SER A 866 -2.78 20.67 -19.82
CA SER A 866 -1.38 21.09 -19.76
C SER A 866 -0.63 20.75 -21.05
N TYR A 867 -0.78 19.52 -21.55
CA TYR A 867 -0.19 19.07 -22.83
C TYR A 867 -0.68 19.87 -24.04
N THR A 868 -1.96 20.25 -24.05
CA THR A 868 -2.51 21.13 -25.08
C THR A 868 -1.80 22.49 -25.08
N ARG A 869 -1.48 23.05 -23.91
CA ARG A 869 -0.78 24.34 -23.76
C ARG A 869 0.68 24.27 -24.19
N VAL A 870 1.39 23.20 -23.85
CA VAL A 870 2.79 22.98 -24.28
C VAL A 870 2.91 22.37 -25.69
N ASN A 871 1.81 22.32 -26.44
CA ASN A 871 1.73 21.82 -27.83
C ASN A 871 2.09 20.32 -28.02
N LYS A 872 1.98 19.51 -26.96
CA LYS A 872 2.09 18.03 -26.96
C LYS A 872 0.73 17.41 -27.32
N LEU A 873 0.23 17.72 -28.51
CA LEU A 873 -1.17 17.48 -28.88
C LEU A 873 -1.55 15.99 -29.00
N GLU A 874 -0.66 15.13 -29.48
CA GLU A 874 -0.95 13.69 -29.60
C GLU A 874 -1.16 13.02 -28.24
N ASP A 875 -0.36 13.39 -27.24
CA ASP A 875 -0.50 12.83 -25.90
C ASP A 875 -1.72 13.42 -25.18
N SER A 876 -2.05 14.70 -25.42
CA SER A 876 -3.29 15.30 -24.95
C SER A 876 -4.55 14.56 -25.46
N ILE A 877 -4.56 14.22 -26.76
CA ILE A 877 -5.65 13.44 -27.37
C ILE A 877 -5.79 12.07 -26.70
N LYS A 878 -4.68 11.34 -26.52
CA LYS A 878 -4.69 10.02 -25.87
C LYS A 878 -5.24 10.08 -24.45
N LEU A 879 -4.76 11.03 -23.63
CA LEU A 879 -5.20 11.20 -22.25
C LEU A 879 -6.68 11.59 -22.18
N SER A 880 -7.15 12.44 -23.09
CA SER A 880 -8.56 12.84 -23.13
C SER A 880 -9.47 11.67 -23.49
N ILE A 881 -9.05 10.81 -24.44
CA ILE A 881 -9.79 9.57 -24.79
C ILE A 881 -9.80 8.58 -23.61
N GLU A 882 -8.68 8.42 -22.91
CA GLU A 882 -8.58 7.58 -21.70
C GLU A 882 -9.52 8.08 -20.61
N ALA A 883 -9.56 9.40 -20.36
CA ALA A 883 -10.45 10.01 -19.38
C ALA A 883 -11.93 9.83 -19.75
N ILE A 884 -12.31 9.96 -21.03
CA ILE A 884 -13.68 9.71 -21.52
C ILE A 884 -14.07 8.25 -21.25
N ALA A 885 -13.21 7.29 -21.62
CA ALA A 885 -13.52 5.87 -21.48
C ALA A 885 -13.76 5.46 -20.01
N ILE A 886 -12.93 5.97 -19.09
CA ILE A 886 -13.07 5.69 -17.65
C ILE A 886 -14.30 6.43 -17.10
N GLY A 887 -14.48 7.70 -17.45
CA GLY A 887 -15.62 8.50 -17.01
C GLY A 887 -16.95 7.90 -17.43
N GLU A 888 -17.10 7.51 -18.70
CA GLU A 888 -18.31 6.85 -19.21
C GLU A 888 -18.59 5.53 -18.50
N LYS A 889 -17.57 4.70 -18.30
CA LYS A 889 -17.71 3.44 -17.57
C LYS A 889 -18.25 3.68 -16.15
N LEU A 890 -17.64 4.61 -15.41
CA LEU A 890 -18.07 4.95 -14.05
C LEU A 890 -19.48 5.54 -14.01
N PHE A 891 -19.83 6.36 -15.00
CA PHE A 891 -21.16 6.94 -15.15
C PHE A 891 -22.23 5.84 -15.31
N TYR A 892 -22.00 4.83 -16.16
CA TYR A 892 -22.95 3.72 -16.35
C TYR A 892 -23.03 2.75 -15.16
N GLU A 893 -21.96 2.59 -14.39
CA GLU A 893 -21.92 1.75 -13.18
C GLU A 893 -22.58 2.42 -11.96
N SER A 894 -22.63 3.76 -11.92
CA SER A 894 -23.20 4.55 -10.82
C SER A 894 -24.74 4.52 -10.77
N LYS A 895 -25.32 3.46 -10.21
CA LYS A 895 -26.78 3.38 -9.96
C LYS A 895 -27.28 4.18 -8.74
N ILE A 896 -26.45 4.95 -8.04
CA ILE A 896 -26.81 5.54 -6.73
C ILE A 896 -26.20 6.95 -6.52
N ASP A 897 -27.06 7.87 -6.07
CA ASP A 897 -26.85 9.23 -5.52
C ASP A 897 -26.72 10.45 -6.48
N ARG A 898 -27.46 11.53 -6.16
CA ARG A 898 -27.56 12.78 -6.94
C ARG A 898 -26.25 13.58 -6.99
N ASN A 899 -25.43 13.52 -5.94
CA ASN A 899 -24.17 14.27 -5.85
C ASN A 899 -23.00 13.57 -6.58
N SER A 900 -22.98 12.23 -6.61
CA SER A 900 -22.06 11.42 -7.41
C SER A 900 -22.33 11.59 -8.92
N TYR A 901 -23.61 11.71 -9.28
CA TYR A 901 -24.05 11.97 -10.65
C TYR A 901 -23.53 13.30 -11.20
N THR A 902 -23.47 14.38 -10.40
CA THR A 902 -22.98 15.69 -10.85
C THR A 902 -21.46 15.73 -11.05
N SER A 903 -20.67 15.18 -10.13
CA SER A 903 -19.20 15.19 -10.25
C SER A 903 -18.71 14.37 -11.44
N SER A 904 -19.17 13.11 -11.60
CA SER A 904 -18.83 12.26 -12.74
C SER A 904 -19.19 12.90 -14.09
N SER A 905 -20.37 13.50 -14.18
CA SER A 905 -20.83 14.14 -15.42
C SER A 905 -20.05 15.41 -15.78
N LEU A 906 -19.59 16.18 -14.78
CA LEU A 906 -18.74 17.35 -14.99
C LEU A 906 -17.35 16.97 -15.51
N THR A 907 -16.77 15.89 -14.98
CA THR A 907 -15.46 15.39 -15.43
C THR A 907 -15.51 14.91 -16.87
N ILE A 908 -16.58 14.22 -17.29
CA ILE A 908 -16.77 13.80 -18.69
C ILE A 908 -16.88 15.00 -19.64
N ILE A 909 -17.63 16.05 -19.25
CA ILE A 909 -17.72 17.30 -20.03
C ILE A 909 -16.33 17.89 -20.27
N GLU A 910 -15.49 17.96 -19.23
CA GLU A 910 -14.11 18.45 -19.36
C GLU A 910 -13.29 17.60 -20.33
N SER A 911 -13.41 16.27 -20.27
CA SER A 911 -12.66 15.36 -21.14
C SER A 911 -13.01 15.55 -22.62
N TYR A 912 -14.31 15.63 -22.96
CA TYR A 912 -14.75 15.93 -24.32
C TYR A 912 -14.31 17.31 -24.79
N THR A 913 -14.34 18.30 -23.89
CA THR A 913 -13.90 19.67 -24.20
C THR A 913 -12.41 19.72 -24.51
N ASN A 914 -11.59 19.08 -23.69
CA ASN A 914 -10.14 19.00 -23.90
C ASN A 914 -9.79 18.29 -25.21
N LEU A 915 -10.49 17.20 -25.54
CA LEU A 915 -10.32 16.48 -26.81
C LEU A 915 -10.66 17.36 -28.01
N GLY A 916 -11.80 18.07 -27.97
CA GLY A 916 -12.20 18.99 -29.03
C GLY A 916 -11.17 20.10 -29.28
N ILE A 917 -10.64 20.69 -28.21
CA ILE A 917 -9.59 21.73 -28.30
C ILE A 917 -8.28 21.15 -28.85
N ALA A 918 -7.86 19.97 -28.40
CA ALA A 918 -6.63 19.33 -28.86
C ALA A 918 -6.68 19.01 -30.36
N LEU A 919 -7.81 18.47 -30.85
CA LEU A 919 -8.05 18.20 -32.27
C LEU A 919 -8.08 19.49 -33.10
N TRP A 920 -8.72 20.54 -32.60
CA TRP A 920 -8.71 21.85 -33.25
C TRP A 920 -7.29 22.40 -33.39
N ASN A 921 -6.46 22.31 -32.34
CA ASN A 921 -5.05 22.71 -32.38
C ASN A 921 -4.23 21.87 -33.37
N VAL A 922 -4.52 20.56 -33.50
CA VAL A 922 -3.89 19.70 -34.50
C VAL A 922 -4.26 20.16 -35.91
N ALA A 923 -5.52 20.51 -36.14
CA ALA A 923 -5.98 21.04 -37.43
C ALA A 923 -5.21 22.31 -37.84
N GLN A 924 -4.86 23.19 -36.89
CA GLN A 924 -4.09 24.41 -37.18
C GLN A 924 -2.66 24.14 -37.68
N LYS A 925 -2.11 22.92 -37.53
CA LYS A 925 -0.80 22.56 -38.08
C LYS A 925 -0.84 22.29 -39.58
N PHE A 926 -2.02 22.06 -40.16
CA PHE A 926 -2.21 21.63 -41.54
C PHE A 926 -2.66 22.79 -42.45
N ASN A 927 -1.78 23.78 -42.65
CA ASN A 927 -2.12 25.01 -43.39
C ASN A 927 -1.65 25.03 -44.86
N GLN A 928 -1.02 23.95 -45.36
CA GLN A 928 -0.60 23.87 -46.75
C GLN A 928 -1.68 23.25 -47.66
N PRO A 929 -1.78 23.66 -48.94
CA PRO A 929 -2.79 23.15 -49.87
C PRO A 929 -2.95 21.60 -49.93
N PRO A 930 -1.89 20.78 -49.94
CA PRO A 930 -2.06 19.32 -49.96
C PRO A 930 -2.59 18.72 -48.64
N GLN A 931 -2.63 19.50 -47.56
CA GLN A 931 -3.01 19.06 -46.21
C GLN A 931 -4.41 19.54 -45.80
N LEU A 932 -5.11 20.31 -46.65
CA LEU A 932 -6.42 20.89 -46.32
C LEU A 932 -7.49 19.83 -46.01
N ASN A 933 -7.46 18.68 -46.68
CA ASN A 933 -8.37 17.58 -46.37
C ASN A 933 -8.13 17.00 -44.97
N GLN A 934 -6.87 16.91 -44.54
CA GLN A 934 -6.53 16.46 -43.17
C GLN A 934 -6.96 17.49 -42.13
N ARG A 935 -6.78 18.79 -42.42
CA ARG A 935 -7.29 19.88 -41.57
C ARG A 935 -8.80 19.76 -41.36
N ILE A 936 -9.57 19.58 -42.43
CA ILE A 936 -11.04 19.47 -42.37
C ILE A 936 -11.47 18.25 -41.55
N ASN A 937 -10.81 17.10 -41.70
CA ASN A 937 -11.15 15.90 -40.93
C ASN A 937 -11.00 16.12 -39.42
N PHE A 938 -9.87 16.70 -38.98
CA PHE A 938 -9.66 17.03 -37.56
C PHE A 938 -10.66 18.06 -37.05
N LEU A 939 -11.03 19.05 -37.86
CA LEU A 939 -12.06 20.03 -37.49
C LEU A 939 -13.46 19.40 -37.35
N LEU A 940 -13.81 18.44 -38.23
CA LEU A 940 -15.08 17.71 -38.13
C LEU A 940 -15.11 16.81 -36.88
N GLU A 941 -14.01 16.15 -36.54
CA GLU A 941 -13.90 15.39 -35.28
C GLU A 941 -14.00 16.31 -34.07
N ALA A 942 -13.31 17.46 -34.09
CA ALA A 942 -13.41 18.47 -33.04
C ALA A 942 -14.85 18.98 -32.87
N GLU A 943 -15.59 19.17 -33.97
CA GLU A 943 -17.00 19.55 -33.97
C GLU A 943 -17.87 18.51 -33.24
N ILE A 944 -17.67 17.22 -33.54
CA ILE A 944 -18.45 16.12 -32.95
C ILE A 944 -18.28 16.10 -31.43
N TYR A 945 -17.04 16.06 -30.92
CA TYR A 945 -16.79 15.97 -29.48
C TYR A 945 -17.22 17.23 -28.73
N THR A 946 -17.09 18.40 -29.37
CA THR A 946 -17.56 19.67 -28.77
C THR A 946 -19.10 19.70 -28.68
N ARG A 947 -19.82 19.15 -29.69
CA ARG A 947 -21.29 19.01 -29.63
C ARG A 947 -21.71 18.04 -28.52
N GLN A 948 -21.05 16.91 -28.36
CA GLN A 948 -21.32 15.96 -27.27
C GLN A 948 -21.14 16.60 -25.89
N SER A 949 -20.09 17.40 -25.72
CA SER A 949 -19.87 18.19 -24.50
C SER A 949 -21.03 19.16 -24.20
N LEU A 950 -21.52 19.88 -25.21
CA LEU A 950 -22.66 20.79 -25.07
C LEU A 950 -23.99 20.07 -24.76
N GLU A 951 -24.25 18.93 -25.40
CA GLU A 951 -25.44 18.12 -25.13
C GLU A 951 -25.47 17.63 -23.67
N LEU A 952 -24.32 17.18 -23.16
CA LEU A 952 -24.17 16.79 -21.75
C LEU A 952 -24.37 17.97 -20.80
N CYS A 953 -23.80 19.15 -21.11
CA CYS A 953 -24.02 20.36 -20.32
C CYS A 953 -25.51 20.70 -20.20
N GLN A 954 -26.25 20.69 -21.32
CA GLN A 954 -27.68 20.97 -21.33
C GLN A 954 -28.46 19.96 -20.49
N LEU A 955 -28.21 18.66 -20.69
CA LEU A 955 -28.86 17.58 -19.95
C LEU A 955 -28.67 17.71 -18.44
N ILE A 956 -27.46 18.06 -18.00
CA ILE A 956 -27.15 18.21 -16.57
C ILE A 956 -27.80 19.47 -16.02
N PHE A 957 -27.68 20.60 -16.72
CA PHE A 957 -28.27 21.85 -16.28
C PHE A 957 -29.79 21.75 -16.10
N GLU A 958 -30.50 21.10 -17.04
CA GLU A 958 -31.94 20.86 -16.93
C GLU A 958 -32.31 20.03 -15.69
N ARG A 959 -31.43 19.13 -15.25
CA ARG A 959 -31.66 18.24 -14.10
C ARG A 959 -31.26 18.85 -12.76
N THR A 960 -30.22 19.68 -12.74
CA THR A 960 -29.57 20.13 -11.49
C THR A 960 -29.75 21.62 -11.22
N ASN A 961 -30.00 22.43 -12.25
CA ASN A 961 -30.00 23.88 -12.20
C ASN A 961 -28.70 24.46 -11.58
N ASP A 962 -27.58 23.75 -11.75
CA ASP A 962 -26.28 24.12 -11.21
C ASP A 962 -25.63 25.22 -12.06
N LYS A 963 -25.32 26.35 -11.43
CA LYS A 963 -24.70 27.51 -12.09
C LYS A 963 -23.26 27.24 -12.55
N THR A 964 -22.55 26.31 -11.93
CA THR A 964 -21.18 25.94 -12.35
C THR A 964 -21.15 25.32 -13.75
N VAL A 965 -22.24 24.67 -14.16
CA VAL A 965 -22.43 24.11 -15.51
C VAL A 965 -22.56 25.23 -16.55
N GLN A 966 -23.28 26.31 -16.24
CA GLN A 966 -23.46 27.45 -17.15
C GLN A 966 -22.15 28.18 -17.44
N TYR A 967 -21.27 28.27 -16.44
CA TYR A 967 -19.92 28.81 -16.63
C TYR A 967 -19.11 27.96 -17.62
N ARG A 968 -19.13 26.62 -17.47
CA ARG A 968 -18.44 25.68 -18.37
C ARG A 968 -19.02 25.70 -19.79
N GLU A 969 -20.35 25.71 -19.91
CA GLU A 969 -21.07 25.84 -21.18
C GLU A 969 -20.62 27.09 -21.95
N SER A 970 -20.41 28.22 -21.26
CA SER A 970 -19.93 29.44 -21.88
C SER A 970 -18.54 29.29 -22.52
N HIS A 971 -17.65 28.51 -21.90
CA HIS A 971 -16.33 28.21 -22.44
C HIS A 971 -16.39 27.29 -23.65
N ILE A 972 -17.21 26.24 -23.56
CA ILE A 972 -17.40 25.28 -24.65
C ILE A 972 -17.97 25.99 -25.87
N HIS A 973 -18.99 26.84 -25.71
CA HIS A 973 -19.54 27.63 -26.83
C HIS A 973 -18.54 28.60 -27.46
N ASN A 974 -17.65 29.20 -26.67
CA ASN A 974 -16.60 30.07 -27.20
C ASN A 974 -15.61 29.27 -28.07
N ASN A 975 -15.19 28.10 -27.61
CA ASN A 975 -14.28 27.24 -28.38
C ASN A 975 -14.96 26.62 -29.60
N PHE A 976 -16.25 26.26 -29.47
CA PHE A 976 -17.05 25.76 -30.57
C PHE A 976 -17.19 26.79 -31.69
N GLY A 977 -17.34 28.07 -31.34
CA GLY A 977 -17.35 29.16 -32.32
C GLY A 977 -16.07 29.20 -33.18
N LEU A 978 -14.89 28.97 -32.57
CA LEU A 978 -13.61 28.95 -33.29
C LEU A 978 -13.53 27.76 -34.27
N ILE A 979 -13.95 26.57 -33.83
CA ILE A 979 -14.01 25.37 -34.68
C ILE A 979 -14.95 25.60 -35.87
N LEU A 980 -16.13 26.19 -35.63
CA LEU A 980 -17.12 26.49 -36.66
C LEU A 980 -16.63 27.57 -37.64
N GLU A 981 -15.89 28.56 -37.17
CA GLU A 981 -15.29 29.61 -38.02
C GLU A 981 -14.27 29.00 -39.00
N ASP A 982 -13.44 28.07 -38.52
CA ASP A 982 -12.47 27.34 -39.36
C ASP A 982 -13.12 26.34 -40.33
N LEU A 983 -14.34 25.87 -40.01
CA LEU A 983 -15.20 25.09 -40.90
C LEU A 983 -16.05 25.98 -41.84
N GLU A 984 -15.85 27.30 -41.81
CA GLU A 984 -16.61 28.30 -42.58
C GLU A 984 -18.12 28.32 -42.27
N LYS A 985 -18.54 27.76 -41.13
CA LYS A 985 -19.93 27.75 -40.63
C LYS A 985 -20.24 29.02 -39.82
N TYR A 986 -20.01 30.20 -40.42
CA TYR A 986 -20.04 31.48 -39.72
C TYR A 986 -21.37 31.83 -39.04
N SER A 987 -22.50 31.36 -39.57
CA SER A 987 -23.83 31.59 -38.96
C SER A 987 -24.04 30.79 -37.68
N GLU A 988 -23.46 29.59 -37.58
CA GLU A 988 -23.49 28.79 -36.35
C GLU A 988 -22.47 29.35 -35.35
N ALA A 989 -21.27 29.72 -35.81
CA ALA A 989 -20.24 30.34 -34.97
C ALA A 989 -20.77 31.61 -34.27
N GLU A 990 -21.47 32.47 -35.01
CA GLU A 990 -22.14 33.66 -34.47
C GLU A 990 -23.10 33.32 -33.32
N LYS A 991 -23.92 32.27 -33.47
CA LYS A 991 -24.86 31.84 -32.42
C LYS A 991 -24.10 31.38 -31.18
N SER A 992 -23.07 30.54 -31.35
CA SER A 992 -22.27 30.04 -30.23
C SER A 992 -21.56 31.16 -29.48
N TYR A 993 -20.93 32.11 -30.17
CA TYR A 993 -20.30 33.26 -29.52
C TYR A 993 -21.30 34.16 -28.78
N LYS A 994 -22.51 34.35 -29.32
CA LYS A 994 -23.59 35.09 -28.63
C LYS A 994 -24.01 34.40 -27.33
N ILE A 995 -24.18 33.07 -27.35
CA ILE A 995 -24.51 32.30 -26.14
C ILE A 995 -23.38 32.44 -25.12
N ALA A 996 -22.12 32.21 -25.53
CA ALA A 996 -20.95 32.35 -24.66
C ALA A 996 -20.86 33.74 -24.01
N LEU A 997 -21.02 34.82 -24.79
CA LEU A 997 -21.00 36.19 -24.30
C LEU A 997 -22.13 36.45 -23.29
N SER A 998 -23.34 35.96 -23.57
CA SER A 998 -24.50 36.14 -22.70
C SER A 998 -24.32 35.45 -21.34
N LEU A 999 -23.81 34.21 -21.34
CA LEU A 999 -23.54 33.44 -20.14
C LEU A 999 -22.40 34.07 -19.32
N ARG A 1000 -21.29 34.46 -19.97
CA ARG A 1000 -20.15 35.12 -19.30
C ARG A 1000 -20.54 36.44 -18.65
N ARG A 1001 -21.33 37.29 -19.33
CA ARG A 1001 -21.82 38.55 -18.73
C ARG A 1001 -22.72 38.32 -17.52
N LYS A 1002 -23.59 37.30 -17.59
CA LYS A 1002 -24.53 36.96 -16.52
C LYS A 1002 -23.82 36.41 -15.28
N GLU A 1003 -22.88 35.48 -15.46
CA GLU A 1003 -22.25 34.77 -14.34
C GLU A 1003 -21.00 35.47 -13.78
N LEU A 1004 -20.23 36.19 -14.62
CA LEU A 1004 -18.94 36.79 -14.24
C LEU A 1004 -18.95 38.32 -14.18
N GLY A 1005 -20.00 38.95 -14.71
CA GLY A 1005 -20.11 40.41 -14.84
C GLY A 1005 -19.37 40.97 -16.06
N ASN A 1006 -19.72 42.20 -16.44
CA ASN A 1006 -19.30 42.82 -17.71
C ASN A 1006 -17.81 43.16 -17.80
N GLU A 1007 -17.11 43.29 -16.67
CA GLU A 1007 -15.70 43.67 -16.63
C GLU A 1007 -14.76 42.46 -16.58
N HIS A 1008 -15.28 41.23 -16.66
CA HIS A 1008 -14.46 40.03 -16.55
C HIS A 1008 -13.63 39.80 -17.84
N TYR A 1009 -12.40 39.32 -17.67
CA TYR A 1009 -11.46 39.04 -18.77
C TYR A 1009 -12.06 38.21 -19.93
N LEU A 1010 -12.78 37.13 -19.59
CA LEU A 1010 -13.44 36.24 -20.56
C LEU A 1010 -14.57 36.91 -21.37
N VAL A 1011 -15.18 37.98 -20.85
CA VAL A 1011 -16.16 38.77 -21.61
C VAL A 1011 -15.47 39.48 -22.77
N GLY A 1012 -14.28 40.05 -22.53
CA GLY A 1012 -13.42 40.62 -23.57
C GLY A 1012 -13.10 39.60 -24.67
N GLN A 1013 -12.73 38.38 -24.28
CA GLN A 1013 -12.42 37.31 -25.24
C GLN A 1013 -13.61 36.96 -26.16
N SER A 1014 -14.82 36.83 -25.59
CA SER A 1014 -16.02 36.56 -26.40
C SER A 1014 -16.42 37.73 -27.28
N LEU A 1015 -16.21 38.97 -26.82
CA LEU A 1015 -16.43 40.18 -27.63
C LEU A 1015 -15.48 40.21 -28.83
N LEU A 1016 -14.20 39.91 -28.63
CA LEU A 1016 -13.20 39.87 -29.70
C LEU A 1016 -13.55 38.82 -30.75
N ASN A 1017 -13.86 37.59 -30.33
CA ASN A 1017 -14.17 36.49 -31.24
C ASN A 1017 -15.46 36.74 -32.03
N LEU A 1018 -16.52 37.25 -31.38
CA LEU A 1018 -17.75 37.62 -32.08
C LEU A 1018 -17.54 38.81 -33.03
N ALA A 1019 -16.70 39.78 -32.65
CA ALA A 1019 -16.35 40.90 -33.52
C ALA A 1019 -15.56 40.44 -34.76
N ALA A 1020 -14.59 39.53 -34.59
CA ALA A 1020 -13.87 38.91 -35.69
C ALA A 1020 -14.82 38.16 -36.64
N CYS A 1021 -15.75 37.37 -36.09
CA CYS A 1021 -16.77 36.67 -36.86
C CYS A 1021 -17.66 37.61 -37.70
N TYR A 1022 -18.05 38.78 -37.14
CA TYR A 1022 -18.76 39.81 -37.90
C TYR A 1022 -17.90 40.48 -38.97
N ASP A 1023 -16.61 40.71 -38.67
CA ASP A 1023 -15.66 41.31 -39.61
C ASP A 1023 -15.46 40.42 -40.86
N TRP A 1024 -15.31 39.11 -40.66
CA TRP A 1024 -15.24 38.11 -41.73
C TRP A 1024 -16.49 38.08 -42.61
N GLN A 1025 -17.66 38.15 -41.97
CA GLN A 1025 -18.95 38.18 -42.65
C GLN A 1025 -19.27 39.56 -43.28
N LYS A 1026 -18.41 40.57 -43.06
CA LYS A 1026 -18.56 41.95 -43.56
C LYS A 1026 -19.92 42.57 -43.21
N LYS A 1027 -20.41 42.33 -42.00
CA LYS A 1027 -21.71 42.81 -41.51
C LYS A 1027 -21.59 43.43 -40.12
N ASN A 1028 -22.54 44.28 -39.76
CA ASN A 1028 -22.67 44.91 -38.42
C ASN A 1028 -21.46 45.74 -37.97
N ASP A 1029 -20.85 46.51 -38.87
CA ASP A 1029 -19.58 47.19 -38.59
C ASP A 1029 -19.59 48.15 -37.38
N GLU A 1030 -20.73 48.79 -37.11
CA GLU A 1030 -20.90 49.64 -35.93
C GLU A 1030 -20.84 48.83 -34.63
N GLN A 1031 -21.46 47.65 -34.61
CA GLN A 1031 -21.37 46.72 -33.48
C GLN A 1031 -19.96 46.13 -33.36
N THR A 1032 -19.31 45.79 -34.48
CA THR A 1032 -17.92 45.31 -34.49
C THR A 1032 -16.96 46.34 -33.86
N GLU A 1033 -17.07 47.62 -34.23
CA GLU A 1033 -16.25 48.69 -33.65
C GLU A 1033 -16.51 48.82 -32.14
N GLN A 1034 -17.78 48.83 -31.72
CA GLN A 1034 -18.15 48.90 -30.29
C GLN A 1034 -17.58 47.74 -29.48
N MET A 1035 -17.71 46.51 -30.00
CA MET A 1035 -17.24 45.30 -29.32
C MET A 1035 -15.72 45.24 -29.19
N LEU A 1036 -14.98 45.64 -30.24
CA LEU A 1036 -13.52 45.70 -30.18
C LEU A 1036 -13.03 46.77 -29.20
N LEU A 1037 -13.68 47.95 -29.15
CA LEU A 1037 -13.34 49.01 -28.20
C LEU A 1037 -13.72 48.63 -26.75
N GLU A 1038 -14.84 47.92 -26.55
CA GLU A 1038 -15.22 47.38 -25.24
C GLU A 1038 -14.19 46.33 -24.78
N CYS A 1039 -13.75 45.45 -25.67
CA CYS A 1039 -12.68 44.48 -25.41
C CYS A 1039 -11.35 45.16 -25.05
N GLU A 1040 -10.91 46.16 -25.83
CA GLU A 1040 -9.72 46.97 -25.53
C GLU A 1040 -9.80 47.54 -24.12
N ARG A 1041 -10.91 48.21 -23.78
CA ARG A 1041 -11.10 48.83 -22.46
C ARG A 1041 -11.06 47.81 -21.31
N ILE A 1042 -11.71 46.65 -21.46
CA ILE A 1042 -11.74 45.60 -20.43
C ILE A 1042 -10.31 45.09 -20.20
N TRP A 1043 -9.59 44.74 -21.27
CA TRP A 1043 -8.27 44.16 -21.13
C TRP A 1043 -7.21 45.18 -20.70
N GLU A 1044 -7.22 46.42 -21.18
CA GLU A 1044 -6.30 47.49 -20.72
C GLU A 1044 -6.41 47.77 -19.22
N LYS A 1045 -7.57 47.51 -18.61
CA LYS A 1045 -7.79 47.65 -17.17
C LYS A 1045 -7.24 46.47 -16.36
N LEU A 1046 -7.17 45.28 -16.96
CA LEU A 1046 -6.86 44.03 -16.27
C LEU A 1046 -5.44 43.50 -16.52
N LEU A 1047 -4.85 43.84 -17.67
CA LEU A 1047 -3.63 43.24 -18.17
C LEU A 1047 -2.64 44.32 -18.58
N GLU A 1048 -1.35 44.01 -18.50
CA GLU A 1048 -0.30 44.91 -18.99
C GLU A 1048 -0.41 45.08 -20.52
N PRO A 1049 -0.10 46.27 -21.08
CA PRO A 1049 -0.21 46.53 -22.52
C PRO A 1049 0.58 45.55 -23.41
N SER A 1050 1.62 44.95 -22.86
CA SER A 1050 2.45 43.94 -23.50
C SER A 1050 1.84 42.53 -23.47
N HIS A 1051 0.65 42.31 -22.90
CA HIS A 1051 0.00 41.00 -22.86
C HIS A 1051 -0.43 40.52 -24.27
N PRO A 1052 -0.27 39.24 -24.66
CA PRO A 1052 -0.50 38.80 -26.05
C PRO A 1052 -1.90 39.10 -26.57
N GLU A 1053 -2.91 38.99 -25.70
CA GLU A 1053 -4.29 39.21 -26.10
C GLU A 1053 -4.63 40.68 -26.35
N ILE A 1054 -4.07 41.62 -25.57
CA ILE A 1054 -4.20 43.06 -25.85
C ILE A 1054 -3.56 43.38 -27.20
N VAL A 1055 -2.36 42.85 -27.45
CA VAL A 1055 -1.67 43.02 -28.74
C VAL A 1055 -2.50 42.47 -29.88
N HIS A 1056 -3.15 41.32 -29.70
CA HIS A 1056 -4.06 40.75 -30.68
C HIS A 1056 -5.32 41.62 -30.90
N CYS A 1057 -5.90 42.20 -29.84
CA CYS A 1057 -7.00 43.15 -29.94
C CYS A 1057 -6.61 44.40 -30.73
N TYR A 1058 -5.43 44.98 -30.45
CA TYR A 1058 -4.89 46.10 -31.23
C TYR A 1058 -4.69 45.74 -32.70
N ALA A 1059 -4.18 44.54 -33.00
CA ALA A 1059 -4.03 44.07 -34.36
C ALA A 1059 -5.38 43.93 -35.09
N CYS A 1060 -6.42 43.47 -34.38
CA CYS A 1060 -7.78 43.36 -34.91
C CYS A 1060 -8.39 44.74 -35.19
N LEU A 1061 -8.24 45.69 -34.25
CA LEU A 1061 -8.65 47.09 -34.44
C LEU A 1061 -7.92 47.75 -35.62
N ALA A 1062 -6.61 47.51 -35.76
CA ALA A 1062 -5.82 48.01 -36.88
C ALA A 1062 -6.36 47.52 -38.24
N LYS A 1063 -6.60 46.20 -38.35
CA LYS A 1063 -7.16 45.58 -39.56
C LYS A 1063 -8.58 46.08 -39.86
N PHE A 1064 -9.43 46.18 -38.83
CA PHE A 1064 -10.79 46.70 -38.95
C PHE A 1064 -10.79 48.12 -39.54
N TYR A 1065 -9.98 49.02 -38.98
CA TYR A 1065 -9.90 50.41 -39.46
C TYR A 1065 -9.25 50.54 -40.83
N ASP A 1066 -8.27 49.71 -41.19
CA ASP A 1066 -7.67 49.68 -42.55
C ASP A 1066 -8.73 49.27 -43.58
N ARG A 1067 -9.52 48.22 -43.30
CA ARG A 1067 -10.65 47.79 -44.13
C ARG A 1067 -11.70 48.89 -44.28
N LYS A 1068 -11.99 49.62 -43.19
CA LYS A 1068 -12.89 50.79 -43.18
C LYS A 1068 -12.30 52.05 -43.81
N ARG A 1069 -11.07 51.99 -44.30
CA ARG A 1069 -10.35 53.13 -44.89
C ARG A 1069 -10.17 54.31 -43.92
N GLN A 1070 -10.24 54.04 -42.62
CA GLN A 1070 -9.94 55.01 -41.55
C GLN A 1070 -8.44 54.95 -41.22
N PHE A 1071 -7.60 55.24 -42.21
CA PHE A 1071 -6.15 54.96 -42.16
C PHE A 1071 -5.43 55.60 -40.98
N LYS A 1072 -5.86 56.78 -40.52
CA LYS A 1072 -5.26 57.45 -39.35
C LYS A 1072 -5.39 56.60 -38.07
N LYS A 1073 -6.58 56.04 -37.83
CA LYS A 1073 -6.80 55.12 -36.69
C LYS A 1073 -6.04 53.81 -36.90
N ALA A 1074 -6.11 53.24 -38.11
CA ALA A 1074 -5.44 51.99 -38.45
C ALA A 1074 -3.92 52.05 -38.21
N ILE A 1075 -3.26 53.10 -38.70
CA ILE A 1075 -1.81 53.34 -38.49
C ILE A 1075 -1.48 53.44 -37.00
N GLY A 1076 -2.30 54.14 -36.21
CA GLY A 1076 -2.12 54.27 -34.76
C GLY A 1076 -2.13 52.90 -34.06
N TYR A 1077 -3.11 52.05 -34.37
CA TYR A 1077 -3.18 50.70 -33.79
C TYR A 1077 -2.10 49.76 -34.31
N PHE A 1078 -1.67 49.87 -35.57
CA PHE A 1078 -0.51 49.13 -36.07
C PHE A 1078 0.78 49.50 -35.31
N HIS A 1079 1.00 50.78 -35.01
CA HIS A 1079 2.11 51.21 -34.16
C HIS A 1079 2.01 50.65 -32.74
N LYS A 1080 0.84 50.78 -32.07
CA LYS A 1080 0.59 50.16 -30.75
C LYS A 1080 0.92 48.66 -30.77
N THR A 1081 0.49 47.94 -31.80
CA THR A 1081 0.73 46.49 -31.96
C THR A 1081 2.23 46.20 -32.05
N ILE A 1082 2.95 46.88 -32.96
CA ILE A 1082 4.39 46.67 -33.20
C ILE A 1082 5.23 47.01 -31.97
N GLU A 1083 4.92 48.11 -31.28
CA GLU A 1083 5.62 48.53 -30.06
C GLU A 1083 5.51 47.47 -28.96
N ASN A 1084 4.31 46.97 -28.71
CA ASN A 1084 4.10 45.93 -27.71
C ASN A 1084 4.66 44.57 -28.14
N CYS A 1085 4.64 44.22 -29.44
CA CYS A 1085 5.37 43.07 -29.98
C CYS A 1085 6.89 43.18 -29.73
N ARG A 1086 7.49 44.37 -29.84
CA ARG A 1086 8.92 44.59 -29.54
C ARG A 1086 9.25 44.37 -28.07
N ILE A 1087 8.40 44.87 -27.17
CA ILE A 1087 8.55 44.65 -25.72
C ILE A 1087 8.54 43.14 -25.41
N ARG A 1088 7.72 42.36 -26.12
CA ARG A 1088 7.62 40.91 -25.99
C ARG A 1088 8.69 40.09 -26.73
N GLN A 1089 9.54 40.72 -27.54
CA GLN A 1089 10.43 40.02 -28.50
C GLN A 1089 9.67 39.05 -29.43
N ASP A 1090 8.47 39.46 -29.87
CA ASP A 1090 7.59 38.66 -30.73
C ASP A 1090 8.07 38.67 -32.19
N GLY A 1091 8.17 37.50 -32.83
CA GLY A 1091 8.60 37.35 -34.22
C GLY A 1091 7.63 37.91 -35.28
N SER A 1092 6.42 38.33 -34.90
CA SER A 1092 5.41 38.89 -35.81
C SER A 1092 5.62 40.37 -36.17
N ILE A 1093 6.65 41.02 -35.62
CA ILE A 1093 6.98 42.44 -35.87
C ILE A 1093 7.08 42.74 -37.38
N ASP A 1094 7.81 41.91 -38.12
CA ASP A 1094 8.03 42.10 -39.56
C ASP A 1094 6.72 42.01 -40.36
N PHE A 1095 5.82 41.12 -39.95
CA PHE A 1095 4.50 40.97 -40.57
C PHE A 1095 3.65 42.23 -40.38
N TYR A 1096 3.56 42.73 -39.14
CA TYR A 1096 2.79 43.93 -38.84
C TYR A 1096 3.42 45.20 -39.40
N GLN A 1097 4.75 45.26 -39.50
CA GLN A 1097 5.46 46.35 -40.20
C GLN A 1097 5.11 46.39 -41.68
N ARG A 1098 5.10 45.24 -42.38
CA ARG A 1098 4.66 45.19 -43.79
C ARG A 1098 3.21 45.64 -43.94
N LYS A 1099 2.31 45.21 -43.04
CA LYS A 1099 0.90 45.63 -43.06
C LYS A 1099 0.72 47.12 -42.81
N LEU A 1100 1.50 47.69 -41.90
CA LEU A 1100 1.56 49.12 -41.68
C LEU A 1100 2.03 49.87 -42.94
N GLU A 1101 3.09 49.41 -43.60
CA GLU A 1101 3.58 50.02 -44.84
C GLU A 1101 2.56 49.95 -45.98
N GLU A 1102 1.87 48.82 -46.12
CA GLU A 1102 0.74 48.67 -47.07
C GLU A 1102 -0.38 49.68 -46.77
N CYS A 1103 -0.75 49.82 -45.50
CA CYS A 1103 -1.76 50.77 -45.02
C CYS A 1103 -1.34 52.23 -45.33
N ILE A 1104 -0.08 52.59 -45.09
CA ILE A 1104 0.47 53.92 -45.40
C ILE A 1104 0.46 54.19 -46.92
N LYS A 1105 0.86 53.21 -47.74
CA LYS A 1105 0.80 53.33 -49.21
C LYS A 1105 -0.64 53.56 -49.69
N ARG A 1106 -1.61 52.84 -49.12
CA ARG A 1106 -3.05 53.03 -49.43
C ARG A 1106 -3.55 54.40 -48.98
N SER A 1107 -3.11 54.91 -47.83
CA SER A 1107 -3.51 56.24 -47.35
C SER A 1107 -2.95 57.36 -48.23
N GLN A 1108 -1.74 57.20 -48.79
CA GLN A 1108 -1.11 58.15 -49.70
C GLN A 1108 -1.75 58.18 -51.10
N ASN A 1109 -2.34 57.06 -51.54
CA ASN A 1109 -3.03 56.96 -52.84
C ASN A 1109 -4.44 57.59 -52.86
N LEU A 1110 -4.96 58.07 -51.72
CA LEU A 1110 -6.20 58.84 -51.63
C LEU A 1110 -5.92 60.34 -51.78
N LYS A 1111 -5.93 60.85 -53.02
CA LYS A 1111 -5.94 62.31 -53.24
C LYS A 1111 -7.18 62.94 -52.60
N PRO A 1112 -7.07 64.12 -51.96
CA PRO A 1112 -8.22 64.81 -51.37
C PRO A 1112 -9.17 65.31 -52.49
N LYS A 1113 -10.49 65.07 -52.32
CA LYS A 1113 -11.52 65.79 -53.08
C LYS A 1113 -11.40 67.27 -52.75
N LYS A 1114 -11.14 68.10 -53.78
CA LYS A 1114 -11.20 69.57 -53.70
C LYS A 1114 -12.55 70.00 -53.15
N SER A 1115 -12.52 70.79 -52.07
CA SER A 1115 -13.63 71.64 -51.65
C SER A 1115 -13.87 72.73 -52.69
N SER A 1116 -15.01 72.68 -53.39
CA SER A 1116 -15.55 73.83 -54.08
C SER A 1116 -16.18 74.77 -53.04
N GLN A 1117 -15.48 75.83 -52.64
CA GLN A 1117 -16.14 77.01 -52.11
C GLN A 1117 -16.21 78.04 -53.23
N SER A 1118 -17.44 78.28 -53.68
CA SER A 1118 -17.83 79.45 -54.45
C SER A 1118 -17.47 80.71 -53.66
N SER A 1119 -16.68 81.58 -54.27
CA SER A 1119 -16.43 82.93 -53.81
C SER A 1119 -17.75 83.72 -53.75
N ASN A 1120 -18.15 84.15 -52.55
CA ASN A 1120 -18.96 85.35 -52.39
C ASN A 1120 -18.25 86.28 -51.42
N LYS A 1121 -17.67 87.35 -51.98
CA LYS A 1121 -17.36 88.57 -51.24
C LYS A 1121 -18.68 89.28 -50.91
N PRO A 1122 -18.82 89.88 -49.72
CA PRO A 1122 -19.51 91.15 -49.58
C PRO A 1122 -18.49 92.29 -49.67
N LYS A 1123 -18.90 93.36 -50.34
CA LYS A 1123 -18.19 94.64 -50.42
C LYS A 1123 -18.15 95.33 -49.05
N GLY A 1124 -17.12 96.17 -48.85
CA GLY A 1124 -17.34 97.53 -48.36
C GLY A 1124 -16.65 97.91 -47.05
N PHE A 1125 -15.60 98.72 -47.19
CA PHE A 1125 -15.16 99.86 -46.36
C PHE A 1125 -15.75 100.08 -44.96
N GLY A 1126 -14.84 100.34 -44.01
CA GLY A 1126 -15.09 100.87 -42.68
C GLY A 1126 -14.01 100.42 -41.72
#